data_AF-A0A8J8FGL1-F1
#
_entry.id   AF-A0A8J8FGL1-F1
#
_cell.length_a   1.000
_cell.length_b   1.000
_cell.length_c   1.000
_cell.angle_alpha   90.00
_cell.angle_beta   90.00
_cell.angle_gamma   90.00
#
_symmetry.space_group_name_H-M   'P 1'
#
loop_
_entity.id
_entity.type
_entity.pdbx_description
1 polymer ?
#
loop_
_entity_poly.entity_id
_entity_poly.type
_entity_poly.pdbx_seq_one_letter_code
_entity_poly.pdbx_strand_id
1 'polypeptide(L)'
;MISEDEPSVRKFRIWMSDISKDLSGKNLILVFDNMDRLPQKKVQELWSSIHVFFCENSYVNIKVIVPFDREHIKLAFKSEDSDKKQYGDDFINKTFNVVYRVSPPILSDWKNYFTTQWKVAFGEDDSLSNNNNILQIFDLLSEEITPRKIIAFINEFVSIKLTTKDSVPINYIALFILGKNSIVKNPIDEIIKPSFLKGLSFLYETDEEMPKFIAALFYQVEPEKAIQIVFTDRIKRALNNNDVDVLKKISSIPEFYYVLENAITDVTNYENAILALNDLKDEQIGYKYQTDIIWNCLYKKIEPRKKSQISEFQIILLSKISNQEEYLKIILNELVADSDFSAINYFDSINSIDNKFKDSIKVFSELNTKQTSIRDFIPFIDKAKSGYAKYKIKTNQKELNDYLIALEIPKLKEIEYIPYLINEYTFASFTKRLEELIQANAPNNDKEVMGILYTRYKEVSKEKPLKEILDDSYIYTLFNNSTAEEEFYYDLIAMRIAKLEAFHPSYASSFDDILQSKNEDLVENISNRLEYYLNYGNILLGLKTFGTHPLFKEVAKSLTIQSVGTSRAVIEKLVSNFREICEFGEIEPKILLKRLNAWQSFFIKGITRDNIKKTASPFFFEHSINEDFSICTHCIETVIENFNALTEDDWKEAFKDLSSYEIEVSLIINYKYSTNSFEAIKDVLKEIAVANLPIPDKAVIGKLINKLEEQGRSLKGAFNTVRDSVCMANCMTVPLFNFFGDWLFKYADLENNQSSLRTIFTSDVIRDNECFQILLNNQEKMPAIISSANEEAQDFKEIIKDKLSSDTSGNVVAFAKSIGVQIDITESSDT
;
A
#
# COMPACT_ATOMS: atom_id res chain seq x y z
N MET A 1 -31.59 38.00 100.46
CA MET A 1 -31.15 38.94 99.41
C MET A 1 -30.67 38.11 98.24
N ILE A 2 -31.37 38.19 97.10
CA ILE A 2 -30.88 37.64 95.83
C ILE A 2 -30.02 38.76 95.23
N SER A 3 -28.74 38.49 94.98
CA SER A 3 -27.85 39.45 94.30
C SER A 3 -28.05 39.30 92.80
N GLU A 4 -28.41 40.38 92.11
CA GLU A 4 -28.57 40.41 90.65
C GLU A 4 -27.27 40.77 89.91
N ASP A 5 -26.25 41.27 90.61
CA ASP A 5 -24.91 41.51 90.06
C ASP A 5 -23.95 40.34 90.39
N GLU A 6 -23.10 39.96 89.43
CA GLU A 6 -22.02 38.96 89.61
C GLU A 6 -21.08 39.38 90.76
N PRO A 7 -21.05 38.64 91.88
CA PRO A 7 -20.24 39.04 93.03
C PRO A 7 -18.75 38.82 92.73
N SER A 8 -17.92 39.82 93.05
CA SER A 8 -16.45 39.65 93.05
C SER A 8 -16.03 38.44 93.90
N VAL A 9 -14.90 37.80 93.58
CA VAL A 9 -14.44 36.60 94.29
C VAL A 9 -14.38 36.78 95.81
N ARG A 10 -13.94 37.95 96.27
CA ARG A 10 -13.90 38.28 97.70
C ARG A 10 -15.29 38.36 98.33
N LYS A 11 -16.27 38.96 97.65
CA LYS A 11 -17.67 39.02 98.13
C LYS A 11 -18.27 37.62 98.23
N PHE A 12 -18.06 36.78 97.22
CA PHE A 12 -18.56 35.40 97.24
C PHE A 12 -17.96 34.59 98.38
N ARG A 13 -16.64 34.68 98.63
CA ARG A 13 -15.97 33.98 99.73
C ARG A 13 -16.48 34.42 101.11
N ILE A 14 -16.69 35.73 101.31
CA ILE A 14 -17.26 36.24 102.56
C ILE A 14 -18.67 35.69 102.75
N TRP A 15 -19.50 35.77 101.72
CA TRP A 15 -20.86 35.25 101.74
C TRP A 15 -20.92 33.75 102.06
N MET A 16 -20.08 32.93 101.41
CA MET A 16 -19.98 31.50 101.70
C MET A 16 -19.43 31.19 103.10
N SER A 17 -18.53 32.04 103.62
CA SER A 17 -18.02 31.91 104.99
C SER A 17 -19.09 32.23 106.01
N ASP A 18 -19.89 33.27 105.77
CA ASP A 18 -21.01 33.65 106.63
C ASP A 18 -22.07 32.55 106.62
N ILE A 19 -22.43 32.01 105.44
CA ILE A 19 -23.29 30.83 105.32
C ILE A 19 -22.70 29.65 106.11
N SER A 20 -21.41 29.35 105.94
CA SER A 20 -20.77 28.23 106.65
C SER A 20 -20.78 28.41 108.16
N LYS A 21 -20.68 29.65 108.68
CA LYS A 21 -20.75 29.94 110.12
C LYS A 21 -22.17 29.86 110.64
N ASP A 22 -23.12 30.48 109.93
CA ASP A 22 -24.54 30.49 110.29
C ASP A 22 -25.14 29.09 110.33
N LEU A 23 -24.64 28.16 109.50
CA LEU A 23 -25.05 26.76 109.50
C LEU A 23 -24.86 26.04 110.85
N SER A 24 -24.06 26.59 111.78
CA SER A 24 -24.03 26.28 113.23
C SER A 24 -24.27 24.80 113.58
N GLY A 25 -23.54 23.89 112.94
CA GLY A 25 -23.56 22.44 113.21
C GLY A 25 -24.27 21.55 112.16
N LYS A 26 -24.88 22.11 111.11
CA LYS A 26 -25.43 21.36 109.95
C LYS A 26 -24.49 21.39 108.75
N ASN A 27 -24.48 20.33 107.94
CA ASN A 27 -23.69 20.24 106.70
C ASN A 27 -24.54 20.44 105.44
N LEU A 28 -24.07 21.23 104.47
CA LEU A 28 -24.67 21.41 103.15
C LEU A 28 -23.86 20.64 102.09
N ILE A 29 -24.54 19.87 101.24
CA ILE A 29 -23.93 19.19 100.08
C ILE A 29 -24.43 19.85 98.79
N LEU A 30 -23.50 20.28 97.94
CA LEU A 30 -23.77 20.81 96.60
C LEU A 30 -23.33 19.79 95.55
N VAL A 31 -24.23 19.40 94.63
CA VAL A 31 -23.92 18.46 93.55
C VAL A 31 -24.00 19.16 92.20
N PHE A 32 -22.90 19.15 91.45
CA PHE A 32 -22.84 19.72 90.09
C PHE A 32 -22.85 18.62 89.03
N ASP A 33 -24.04 18.20 88.58
CA ASP A 33 -24.21 17.12 87.61
C ASP A 33 -24.12 17.59 86.14
N ASN A 34 -23.73 16.69 85.23
CA ASN A 34 -23.58 16.89 83.78
C ASN A 34 -22.60 18.01 83.38
N MET A 35 -21.65 18.37 84.24
CA MET A 35 -20.62 19.36 83.92
C MET A 35 -19.81 18.97 82.68
N ASP A 36 -19.50 17.68 82.55
CA ASP A 36 -18.80 17.10 81.40
C ASP A 36 -19.56 17.24 80.07
N ARG A 37 -20.85 17.60 80.06
CA ARG A 37 -21.61 17.83 78.82
C ARG A 37 -21.55 19.27 78.32
N LEU A 38 -20.92 20.17 79.07
CA LEU A 38 -20.78 21.58 78.69
C LEU A 38 -19.66 21.77 77.65
N PRO A 39 -19.72 22.83 76.83
CA PRO A 39 -18.62 23.19 75.94
C PRO A 39 -17.32 23.41 76.72
N GLN A 40 -16.18 23.07 76.10
CA GLN A 40 -14.85 23.13 76.72
C GLN A 40 -14.59 24.41 77.53
N LYS A 41 -14.86 25.59 76.96
CA LYS A 41 -14.65 26.87 77.64
C LYS A 41 -15.52 27.03 78.90
N LYS A 42 -16.79 26.58 78.85
CA LYS A 42 -17.68 26.61 80.02
C LYS A 42 -17.29 25.58 81.08
N VAL A 43 -16.79 24.41 80.66
CA VAL A 43 -16.20 23.44 81.59
C VAL A 43 -15.02 24.08 82.30
N GLN A 44 -14.11 24.75 81.59
CA GLN A 44 -12.96 25.45 82.18
C GLN A 44 -13.39 26.57 83.13
N GLU A 45 -14.36 27.39 82.74
CA GLU A 45 -14.89 28.49 83.57
C GLU A 45 -15.55 27.98 84.84
N LEU A 46 -16.43 26.96 84.73
CA LEU A 46 -17.11 26.37 85.88
C LEU A 46 -16.12 25.65 86.80
N TRP A 47 -15.17 24.90 86.22
CA TRP A 47 -14.13 24.22 86.97
C TRP A 47 -13.21 25.19 87.70
N SER A 48 -12.79 26.28 87.04
CA SER A 48 -11.99 27.35 87.66
C SER A 48 -12.78 28.02 88.78
N SER A 49 -14.07 28.25 88.58
CA SER A 49 -14.95 28.80 89.62
C SER A 49 -15.06 27.86 90.81
N ILE A 50 -15.26 26.55 90.58
CA ILE A 50 -15.29 25.54 91.64
C ILE A 50 -13.96 25.55 92.41
N HIS A 51 -12.83 25.60 91.71
CA HIS A 51 -11.50 25.65 92.31
C HIS A 51 -11.30 26.93 93.15
N VAL A 52 -11.54 28.10 92.57
CA VAL A 52 -11.34 29.41 93.23
C VAL A 52 -12.27 29.60 94.41
N PHE A 53 -13.52 29.14 94.31
CA PHE A 53 -14.51 29.36 95.36
C PHE A 53 -14.45 28.33 96.49
N PHE A 54 -14.21 27.05 96.17
CA PHE A 54 -14.35 25.95 97.12
C PHE A 54 -13.06 25.17 97.42
N CYS A 55 -12.01 25.28 96.58
CA CYS A 55 -10.74 24.60 96.82
C CYS A 55 -9.73 25.50 97.56
N GLU A 56 -9.56 26.76 97.12
CA GLU A 56 -8.63 27.70 97.77
C GLU A 56 -9.05 28.12 99.19
N ASN A 57 -10.34 28.01 99.53
CA ASN A 57 -10.85 28.28 100.87
C ASN A 57 -11.72 27.13 101.34
N SER A 58 -11.37 26.59 102.51
CA SER A 58 -12.11 25.52 103.17
C SER A 58 -13.27 26.10 103.99
N TYR A 59 -14.48 25.62 103.73
CA TYR A 59 -15.66 25.88 104.55
C TYR A 59 -16.00 24.60 105.33
N VAL A 60 -16.03 24.71 106.66
CA VAL A 60 -16.18 23.54 107.55
C VAL A 60 -17.47 22.76 107.27
N ASN A 61 -18.57 23.47 107.03
CA ASN A 61 -19.92 22.92 106.97
C ASN A 61 -20.46 22.73 105.54
N ILE A 62 -19.64 22.91 104.49
CA ILE A 62 -20.09 22.83 103.09
C ILE A 62 -19.22 21.83 102.34
N LYS A 63 -19.84 20.90 101.61
CA LYS A 63 -19.20 19.88 100.78
C LYS A 63 -19.71 19.95 99.34
N VAL A 64 -18.82 19.75 98.38
CA VAL A 64 -19.13 19.78 96.95
C VAL A 64 -18.85 18.42 96.34
N ILE A 65 -19.80 17.89 95.55
CA ILE A 65 -19.68 16.65 94.78
C ILE A 65 -19.86 17.00 93.31
N VAL A 66 -18.97 16.49 92.46
CA VAL A 66 -19.02 16.72 91.01
C VAL A 66 -18.85 15.37 90.30
N PRO A 67 -19.91 14.79 89.72
CA PRO A 67 -19.76 13.70 88.76
C PRO A 67 -19.17 14.25 87.44
N PHE A 68 -18.20 13.54 86.88
CA PHE A 68 -17.57 13.91 85.61
C PHE A 68 -17.03 12.69 84.85
N ASP A 69 -17.07 12.73 83.52
CA ASP A 69 -16.28 11.84 82.67
C ASP A 69 -14.82 12.29 82.62
N ARG A 70 -13.90 11.39 83.00
CA ARG A 70 -12.48 11.71 83.14
C ARG A 70 -11.81 12.07 81.81
N GLU A 71 -12.17 11.41 80.72
CA GLU A 71 -11.58 11.69 79.41
C GLU A 71 -12.13 12.99 78.83
N HIS A 72 -13.41 13.28 79.02
CA HIS A 72 -13.99 14.54 78.58
C HIS A 72 -13.36 15.72 79.31
N ILE A 73 -13.15 15.64 80.63
CA ILE A 73 -12.43 16.69 81.36
C ILE A 73 -10.99 16.83 80.83
N LYS A 74 -10.27 15.73 80.59
CA LYS A 74 -8.93 15.80 79.98
C LYS A 74 -8.93 16.51 78.62
N LEU A 75 -9.90 16.21 77.76
CA LEU A 75 -10.06 16.88 76.48
C LEU A 75 -10.38 18.36 76.66
N ALA A 76 -11.23 18.71 77.62
CA ALA A 76 -11.59 20.09 77.91
C ALA A 76 -10.39 20.93 78.41
N PHE A 77 -9.35 20.32 78.98
CA PHE A 77 -8.13 21.02 79.39
C PHE A 77 -6.94 20.80 78.45
N LYS A 78 -7.17 20.19 77.27
CA LYS A 78 -6.13 19.97 76.26
C LYS A 78 -5.93 21.27 75.45
N SER A 79 -4.77 21.91 75.59
CA SER A 79 -4.30 22.98 74.69
C SER A 79 -3.70 22.40 73.41
N GLU A 80 -3.79 23.12 72.29
CA GLU A 80 -3.40 22.66 70.94
C GLU A 80 -1.92 22.21 70.80
N ASP A 81 -1.05 22.49 71.78
CA ASP A 81 0.40 22.33 71.66
C ASP A 81 1.10 21.46 72.74
N SER A 82 0.44 20.46 73.34
CA SER A 82 1.13 19.63 74.36
C SER A 82 0.80 18.13 74.34
N ASP A 83 1.76 17.33 73.87
CA ASP A 83 1.78 15.85 73.84
C ASP A 83 1.99 15.18 75.22
N LYS A 84 1.75 15.89 76.33
CA LYS A 84 1.91 15.32 77.69
C LYS A 84 0.56 14.91 78.28
N LYS A 85 0.23 13.61 78.17
CA LYS A 85 -0.96 12.92 78.74
C LYS A 85 -1.23 13.15 80.25
N GLN A 86 -0.37 13.83 81.00
CA GLN A 86 -0.46 13.97 82.46
C GLN A 86 -1.15 15.26 82.94
N TYR A 87 -1.33 16.28 82.10
CA TYR A 87 -1.81 17.60 82.58
C TYR A 87 -3.25 17.58 83.14
N GLY A 88 -4.18 16.86 82.52
CA GLY A 88 -5.57 16.82 82.98
C GLY A 88 -5.78 16.05 84.29
N ASP A 89 -4.97 15.00 84.54
CA ASP A 89 -5.04 14.25 85.79
C ASP A 89 -4.50 15.07 86.97
N ASP A 90 -3.49 15.91 86.74
CA ASP A 90 -2.97 16.85 87.76
C ASP A 90 -4.00 17.91 88.15
N PHE A 91 -4.81 18.42 87.22
CA PHE A 91 -5.89 19.36 87.53
C PHE A 91 -7.00 18.72 88.37
N ILE A 92 -7.38 17.49 88.05
CA ILE A 92 -8.38 16.73 88.82
C ILE A 92 -7.89 16.50 90.25
N ASN A 93 -6.65 16.02 90.39
CA ASN A 93 -6.05 15.74 91.70
C ASN A 93 -5.80 17.00 92.54
N LYS A 94 -5.54 18.16 91.90
CA LYS A 94 -5.41 19.45 92.61
C LYS A 94 -6.74 20.07 93.03
N THR A 95 -7.83 19.76 92.33
CA THR A 95 -9.14 20.40 92.56
C THR A 95 -9.95 19.67 93.62
N PHE A 96 -9.93 18.34 93.63
CA PHE A 96 -10.75 17.53 94.52
C PHE A 96 -9.94 16.81 95.58
N ASN A 97 -10.42 16.84 96.83
CA ASN A 97 -9.77 16.13 97.92
C ASN A 97 -9.94 14.61 97.83
N VAL A 98 -11.05 14.13 97.24
CA VAL A 98 -11.39 12.70 97.10
C VAL A 98 -12.06 12.46 95.75
N VAL A 99 -11.67 11.40 95.05
CA VAL A 99 -12.25 11.00 93.75
C VAL A 99 -12.70 9.54 93.82
N TYR A 100 -13.99 9.28 93.56
CA TYR A 100 -14.57 7.93 93.46
C TYR A 100 -14.71 7.53 91.99
N ARG A 101 -14.34 6.29 91.64
CA ARG A 101 -14.53 5.73 90.28
C ARG A 101 -15.81 4.89 90.22
N VAL A 102 -16.67 5.18 89.25
CA VAL A 102 -17.83 4.34 88.90
C VAL A 102 -17.44 3.42 87.74
N SER A 103 -17.62 2.11 87.90
CA SER A 103 -17.36 1.14 86.83
C SER A 103 -18.50 1.12 85.81
N PRO A 104 -18.23 0.89 84.52
CA PRO A 104 -19.28 0.66 83.52
C PRO A 104 -20.18 -0.52 83.93
N PRO A 105 -21.50 -0.45 83.70
CA PRO A 105 -22.39 -1.56 83.98
C PRO A 105 -22.11 -2.70 83.00
N ILE A 106 -21.68 -3.85 83.52
CA ILE A 106 -21.58 -5.09 82.74
C ILE A 106 -22.91 -5.83 82.92
N LEU A 107 -23.74 -5.91 81.88
CA LEU A 107 -24.85 -6.87 81.90
C LEU A 107 -24.29 -8.27 81.65
N SER A 108 -24.21 -9.06 82.70
CA SER A 108 -23.85 -10.49 82.63
C SER A 108 -24.84 -11.30 81.80
N ASP A 109 -26.09 -10.82 81.64
CA ASP A 109 -27.16 -11.51 80.91
C ASP A 109 -27.98 -10.58 80.01
N TRP A 110 -27.30 -9.90 79.09
CA TRP A 110 -27.95 -8.99 78.15
C TRP A 110 -28.89 -9.72 77.16
N LYS A 111 -28.68 -11.01 76.90
CA LYS A 111 -29.52 -11.82 75.99
C LYS A 111 -30.91 -12.02 76.55
N ASN A 112 -31.03 -12.33 77.85
CA ASN A 112 -32.34 -12.39 78.50
C ASN A 112 -33.00 -11.03 78.57
N TYR A 113 -32.23 -9.96 78.83
CA TYR A 113 -32.77 -8.60 78.80
C TYR A 113 -33.31 -8.23 77.41
N PHE A 114 -32.54 -8.48 76.34
CA PHE A 114 -32.97 -8.26 74.95
C PHE A 114 -34.25 -9.03 74.64
N THR A 115 -34.29 -10.32 74.95
CA THR A 115 -35.44 -11.20 74.71
C THR A 115 -36.69 -10.72 75.45
N THR A 116 -36.52 -10.23 76.69
CA THR A 116 -37.62 -9.67 77.49
C THR A 116 -38.16 -8.40 76.87
N GLN A 117 -37.29 -7.46 76.48
CA GLN A 117 -37.70 -6.22 75.83
C GLN A 117 -38.34 -6.48 74.45
N TRP A 118 -37.85 -7.47 73.71
CA TRP A 118 -38.42 -7.89 72.44
C TRP A 118 -39.85 -8.40 72.60
N LYS A 119 -40.08 -9.29 73.59
CA LYS A 119 -41.43 -9.76 73.94
C LYS A 119 -42.38 -8.63 74.35
N VAL A 120 -41.87 -7.63 75.06
CA VAL A 120 -42.67 -6.44 75.41
C VAL A 120 -43.08 -5.66 74.16
N ALA A 121 -42.21 -5.57 73.15
CA ALA A 121 -42.48 -4.83 71.92
C ALA A 121 -43.38 -5.58 70.93
N PHE A 122 -43.23 -6.90 70.79
CA PHE A 122 -43.89 -7.70 69.75
C PHE A 122 -44.91 -8.75 70.26
N GLY A 123 -45.01 -8.97 71.57
CA GLY A 123 -45.91 -9.99 72.16
C GLY A 123 -45.30 -11.39 72.26
N GLU A 124 -46.04 -12.34 72.84
CA GLU A 124 -45.57 -13.73 73.01
C GLU A 124 -45.63 -14.56 71.73
N ASP A 125 -46.56 -14.25 70.82
CA ASP A 125 -46.77 -14.99 69.56
C ASP A 125 -45.61 -14.79 68.56
N ASP A 126 -44.93 -13.63 68.61
CA ASP A 126 -43.82 -13.28 67.73
C ASP A 126 -42.45 -13.65 68.36
N SER A 127 -42.42 -14.88 68.89
CA SER A 127 -41.28 -15.38 69.66
C SER A 127 -39.99 -15.42 68.81
N LEU A 128 -38.89 -14.92 69.38
CA LEU A 128 -37.53 -15.00 68.81
C LEU A 128 -37.11 -16.44 68.43
N SER A 129 -37.81 -17.46 68.94
CA SER A 129 -37.63 -18.88 68.60
C SER A 129 -38.07 -19.27 67.19
N ASN A 130 -39.00 -18.53 66.56
CA ASN A 130 -39.42 -18.79 65.17
C ASN A 130 -38.65 -17.94 64.14
N ASN A 131 -37.85 -16.98 64.60
CA ASN A 131 -37.22 -15.95 63.79
C ASN A 131 -35.70 -16.14 63.78
N ASN A 132 -35.17 -16.72 62.70
CA ASN A 132 -33.74 -16.92 62.52
C ASN A 132 -32.95 -15.60 62.68
N ASN A 133 -32.01 -15.63 63.63
CA ASN A 133 -30.79 -14.84 63.73
C ASN A 133 -30.84 -13.32 63.99
N ILE A 134 -31.95 -12.69 64.41
CA ILE A 134 -31.91 -11.26 64.83
C ILE A 134 -30.97 -11.03 66.01
N LEU A 135 -31.07 -11.88 67.05
CA LEU A 135 -30.18 -11.84 68.22
C LEU A 135 -28.71 -12.01 67.81
N GLN A 136 -28.45 -12.89 66.85
CA GLN A 136 -27.09 -13.12 66.33
C GLN A 136 -26.58 -11.93 65.52
N ILE A 137 -27.42 -11.31 64.69
CA ILE A 137 -27.09 -10.11 63.94
C ILE A 137 -26.75 -8.96 64.89
N PHE A 138 -27.57 -8.78 65.94
CA PHE A 138 -27.32 -7.77 66.97
C PHE A 138 -26.02 -8.03 67.75
N ASP A 139 -25.76 -9.28 68.15
CA ASP A 139 -24.54 -9.69 68.88
C ASP A 139 -23.28 -9.41 68.05
N LEU A 140 -23.27 -9.81 66.78
CA LEU A 140 -22.09 -9.75 65.93
C LEU A 140 -21.77 -8.35 65.39
N LEU A 141 -22.76 -7.49 65.22
CA LEU A 141 -22.57 -6.15 64.64
C LEU A 141 -22.49 -5.02 65.67
N SER A 142 -22.92 -5.24 66.91
CA SER A 142 -22.88 -4.22 67.97
C SER A 142 -21.51 -4.17 68.65
N GLU A 143 -20.89 -2.99 68.69
CA GLU A 143 -19.56 -2.81 69.32
C GLU A 143 -19.62 -2.79 70.86
N GLU A 144 -20.74 -2.32 71.43
CA GLU A 144 -20.99 -2.40 72.87
C GLU A 144 -22.46 -2.62 73.14
N ILE A 145 -22.77 -3.50 74.10
CA ILE A 145 -24.14 -3.86 74.45
C ILE A 145 -24.52 -3.21 75.77
N THR A 146 -25.47 -2.27 75.71
CA THR A 146 -26.05 -1.61 76.89
C THR A 146 -27.57 -1.66 76.82
N PRO A 147 -28.29 -1.60 77.95
CA PRO A 147 -29.77 -1.60 77.95
C PRO A 147 -30.35 -0.50 77.06
N ARG A 148 -29.71 0.68 77.06
CA ARG A 148 -30.11 1.82 76.25
C ARG A 148 -29.99 1.55 74.75
N LYS A 149 -28.89 0.91 74.31
CA LYS A 149 -28.69 0.53 72.90
C LYS A 149 -29.66 -0.57 72.48
N ILE A 150 -29.95 -1.54 73.35
CA ILE A 150 -30.95 -2.59 73.10
C ILE A 150 -32.33 -1.98 72.88
N ILE A 151 -32.80 -1.11 73.79
CA ILE A 151 -34.10 -0.44 73.64
C ILE A 151 -34.12 0.42 72.37
N ALA A 152 -33.05 1.17 72.08
CA ALA A 152 -32.98 1.99 70.87
C ALA A 152 -33.09 1.16 69.59
N PHE A 153 -32.38 0.03 69.51
CA PHE A 153 -32.46 -0.89 68.38
C PHE A 153 -33.87 -1.46 68.20
N ILE A 154 -34.49 -1.95 69.28
CA ILE A 154 -35.85 -2.52 69.23
C ILE A 154 -36.87 -1.45 68.79
N ASN A 155 -36.78 -0.24 69.32
CA ASN A 155 -37.70 0.84 68.95
C ASN A 155 -37.56 1.24 67.47
N GLU A 156 -36.32 1.31 66.95
CA GLU A 156 -36.09 1.58 65.53
C GLU A 156 -36.60 0.42 64.67
N PHE A 157 -36.39 -0.82 65.12
CA PHE A 157 -36.91 -2.02 64.45
C PHE A 157 -38.43 -2.00 64.34
N VAL A 158 -39.14 -1.73 65.44
CA VAL A 158 -40.60 -1.59 65.46
C VAL A 158 -41.05 -0.51 64.47
N SER A 159 -40.37 0.64 64.47
CA SER A 159 -40.69 1.76 63.59
C SER A 159 -40.59 1.37 62.11
N ILE A 160 -39.53 0.66 61.73
CA ILE A 160 -39.33 0.19 60.35
C ILE A 160 -40.35 -0.90 60.00
N LYS A 161 -40.56 -1.90 60.88
CA LYS A 161 -41.51 -2.99 60.65
C LYS A 161 -42.95 -2.48 60.46
N LEU A 162 -43.36 -1.45 61.20
CA LEU A 162 -44.67 -0.80 61.01
C LEU A 162 -44.79 -0.09 59.65
N THR A 163 -43.68 0.46 59.15
CA THR A 163 -43.64 1.18 57.87
C THR A 163 -43.61 0.21 56.69
N THR A 164 -42.84 -0.88 56.80
CA THR A 164 -42.66 -1.86 55.71
C THR A 164 -43.69 -2.99 55.75
N LYS A 165 -44.41 -3.19 56.85
CA LYS A 165 -45.29 -4.34 57.09
C LYS A 165 -44.53 -5.66 56.82
N ASP A 166 -45.06 -6.53 55.97
CA ASP A 166 -44.45 -7.83 55.60
C ASP A 166 -43.72 -7.81 54.26
N SER A 167 -43.49 -6.62 53.67
CA SER A 167 -42.77 -6.51 52.40
C SER A 167 -41.26 -6.77 52.51
N VAL A 168 -40.68 -6.62 53.71
CA VAL A 168 -39.24 -6.81 53.94
C VAL A 168 -39.02 -7.87 55.02
N PRO A 169 -38.24 -8.93 54.73
CA PRO A 169 -37.84 -9.90 55.74
C PRO A 169 -37.06 -9.27 56.91
N ILE A 170 -37.37 -9.74 58.12
CA ILE A 170 -36.92 -9.18 59.40
C ILE A 170 -35.39 -9.14 59.58
N ASN A 171 -34.66 -10.06 58.95
CA ASN A 171 -33.20 -10.10 58.97
C ASN A 171 -32.59 -8.88 58.26
N TYR A 172 -33.15 -8.45 57.13
CA TYR A 172 -32.65 -7.27 56.41
C TYR A 172 -32.95 -5.97 57.16
N ILE A 173 -34.04 -5.91 57.92
CA ILE A 173 -34.33 -4.79 58.83
C ILE A 173 -33.24 -4.67 59.89
N ALA A 174 -32.86 -5.79 60.52
CA ALA A 174 -31.77 -5.81 61.51
C ALA A 174 -30.43 -5.38 60.90
N LEU A 175 -30.09 -5.93 59.72
CA LEU A 175 -28.87 -5.57 58.99
C LEU A 175 -28.84 -4.08 58.61
N PHE A 176 -29.96 -3.53 58.13
CA PHE A 176 -30.07 -2.13 57.78
C PHE A 176 -29.85 -1.21 58.99
N ILE A 177 -30.51 -1.47 60.12
CA ILE A 177 -30.38 -0.61 61.32
C ILE A 177 -28.93 -0.56 61.80
N LEU A 178 -28.27 -1.71 61.86
CA LEU A 178 -26.90 -1.82 62.36
C LEU A 178 -25.85 -1.34 61.34
N GLY A 179 -26.13 -1.49 60.04
CA GLY A 179 -25.30 -1.00 58.94
C GLY A 179 -25.56 0.45 58.53
N LYS A 180 -26.63 1.08 59.04
CA LYS A 180 -27.16 2.38 58.58
C LYS A 180 -26.09 3.46 58.45
N ASN A 181 -25.20 3.57 59.42
CA ASN A 181 -24.15 4.59 59.42
C ASN A 181 -23.12 4.39 58.29
N SER A 182 -22.85 3.15 57.91
CA SER A 182 -22.00 2.84 56.75
C SER A 182 -22.76 3.10 55.46
N ILE A 183 -24.00 2.63 55.37
CA ILE A 183 -24.87 2.80 54.19
C ILE A 183 -25.08 4.28 53.87
N VAL A 184 -25.35 5.13 54.87
CA VAL A 184 -25.53 6.59 54.65
C VAL A 184 -24.26 7.23 54.09
N LYS A 185 -23.08 6.77 54.48
CA LYS A 185 -21.80 7.32 54.00
C LYS A 185 -21.51 6.89 52.56
N ASN A 186 -21.67 5.60 52.26
CA ASN A 186 -21.38 5.02 50.94
C ASN A 186 -22.54 4.13 50.47
N PRO A 187 -23.68 4.69 50.01
CA PRO A 187 -24.89 3.91 49.76
C PRO A 187 -24.70 2.80 48.73
N ILE A 188 -24.00 3.04 47.63
CA ILE A 188 -23.84 2.05 46.56
C ILE A 188 -22.97 0.88 47.01
N ASP A 189 -21.77 1.20 47.51
CA ASP A 189 -20.81 0.17 47.93
C ASP A 189 -21.38 -0.66 49.07
N GLU A 190 -22.07 -0.03 50.03
CA GLU A 190 -22.62 -0.74 51.18
C GLU A 190 -23.96 -1.45 50.90
N ILE A 191 -24.67 -1.12 49.83
CA ILE A 191 -25.86 -1.88 49.39
C ILE A 191 -25.42 -3.11 48.59
N ILE A 192 -24.43 -2.97 47.69
CA ILE A 192 -23.98 -4.04 46.79
C ILE A 192 -22.99 -4.97 47.49
N LYS A 193 -22.01 -4.40 48.21
CA LYS A 193 -20.97 -5.15 48.92
C LYS A 193 -20.71 -4.57 50.31
N PRO A 194 -21.59 -4.85 51.28
CA PRO A 194 -21.55 -4.23 52.60
C PRO A 194 -20.30 -4.60 53.40
N SER A 195 -19.49 -3.58 53.73
CA SER A 195 -18.32 -3.74 54.59
C SER A 195 -18.71 -3.94 56.06
N PHE A 196 -19.91 -3.50 56.43
CA PHE A 196 -20.40 -3.59 57.80
C PHE A 196 -20.76 -5.02 58.24
N LEU A 197 -20.85 -5.99 57.33
CA LEU A 197 -21.26 -7.37 57.65
C LEU A 197 -20.30 -8.09 58.62
N LYS A 198 -19.01 -7.71 58.65
CA LYS A 198 -17.99 -8.30 59.55
C LYS A 198 -18.08 -9.83 59.57
N GLY A 199 -18.42 -10.44 60.71
CA GLY A 199 -18.54 -11.89 60.90
C GLY A 199 -19.76 -12.54 60.24
N LEU A 200 -20.68 -11.78 59.68
CA LEU A 200 -21.88 -12.27 58.97
C LEU A 200 -21.70 -12.40 57.45
N SER A 201 -20.52 -12.06 56.92
CA SER A 201 -20.26 -12.04 55.48
C SER A 201 -20.58 -13.39 54.81
N PHE A 202 -20.28 -14.52 55.47
CA PHE A 202 -20.56 -15.85 54.93
C PHE A 202 -22.05 -16.16 54.69
N LEU A 203 -22.98 -15.43 55.33
CA LEU A 203 -24.42 -15.62 55.15
C LEU A 203 -25.03 -14.65 54.13
N TYR A 204 -24.53 -13.41 54.10
CA TYR A 204 -25.20 -12.32 53.39
C TYR A 204 -24.36 -11.69 52.26
N GLU A 205 -23.06 -11.98 52.16
CA GLU A 205 -22.21 -11.39 51.11
C GLU A 205 -22.58 -11.87 49.71
N THR A 206 -23.11 -13.10 49.57
CA THR A 206 -23.57 -13.68 48.30
C THR A 206 -25.08 -13.78 48.19
N ASP A 207 -25.82 -13.07 49.05
CA ASP A 207 -27.28 -13.09 49.06
C ASP A 207 -27.83 -12.10 48.01
N GLU A 208 -28.32 -12.65 46.89
CA GLU A 208 -28.81 -11.88 45.74
C GLU A 208 -29.99 -10.95 46.09
N GLU A 209 -30.77 -11.27 47.12
CA GLU A 209 -31.92 -10.47 47.54
C GLU A 209 -31.53 -9.34 48.53
N MET A 210 -30.34 -9.40 49.14
CA MET A 210 -29.92 -8.40 50.13
C MET A 210 -29.86 -6.98 49.53
N PRO A 211 -29.22 -6.73 48.36
CA PRO A 211 -29.19 -5.40 47.77
C PRO A 211 -30.59 -4.82 47.52
N LYS A 212 -31.54 -5.67 47.09
CA LYS A 212 -32.95 -5.30 46.87
C LYS A 212 -33.58 -4.73 48.15
N PHE A 213 -33.54 -5.50 49.23
CA PHE A 213 -34.21 -5.14 50.48
C PHE A 213 -33.50 -4.01 51.23
N ILE A 214 -32.17 -3.96 51.22
CA ILE A 214 -31.43 -2.86 51.84
C ILE A 214 -31.65 -1.54 51.08
N ALA A 215 -31.70 -1.58 49.74
CA ALA A 215 -32.07 -0.41 48.93
C ALA A 215 -33.51 0.05 49.24
N ALA A 216 -34.47 -0.88 49.33
CA ALA A 216 -35.86 -0.59 49.67
C ALA A 216 -35.99 0.14 51.01
N LEU A 217 -35.26 -0.34 52.02
CA LEU A 217 -35.22 0.26 53.35
C LEU A 217 -34.56 1.64 53.37
N PHE A 218 -33.43 1.80 52.67
CA PHE A 218 -32.70 3.06 52.63
C PHE A 218 -33.47 4.17 51.90
N TYR A 219 -34.08 3.83 50.76
CA TYR A 219 -34.83 4.79 49.93
C TYR A 219 -36.32 4.86 50.25
N GLN A 220 -36.82 4.01 51.16
CA GLN A 220 -38.23 3.96 51.60
C GLN A 220 -39.22 3.73 50.45
N VAL A 221 -38.92 2.75 49.60
CA VAL A 221 -39.75 2.35 48.46
C VAL A 221 -40.04 0.86 48.49
N GLU A 222 -41.04 0.40 47.73
CA GLU A 222 -41.36 -1.04 47.64
C GLU A 222 -40.16 -1.83 47.08
N PRO A 223 -39.87 -3.05 47.60
CA PRO A 223 -38.72 -3.84 47.18
C PRO A 223 -38.60 -4.05 45.66
N GLU A 224 -39.72 -4.30 44.98
CA GLU A 224 -39.78 -4.50 43.54
C GLU A 224 -39.45 -3.23 42.75
N LYS A 225 -39.73 -2.04 43.33
CA LYS A 225 -39.45 -0.73 42.71
C LYS A 225 -38.07 -0.18 43.10
N ALA A 226 -37.51 -0.64 44.22
CA ALA A 226 -36.27 -0.15 44.79
C ALA A 226 -35.10 -0.29 43.81
N ILE A 227 -34.95 -1.47 43.23
CA ILE A 227 -33.87 -1.74 42.28
C ILE A 227 -34.04 -0.90 41.01
N GLN A 228 -35.22 -0.93 40.39
CA GLN A 228 -35.45 -0.24 39.12
C GLN A 228 -35.31 1.27 39.25
N ILE A 229 -35.99 1.93 40.20
CA ILE A 229 -35.99 3.39 40.29
C ILE A 229 -34.60 3.94 40.65
N VAL A 230 -33.91 3.30 41.60
CA VAL A 230 -32.64 3.81 42.12
C VAL A 230 -31.50 3.55 41.14
N PHE A 231 -31.38 2.32 40.63
CA PHE A 231 -30.27 1.97 39.76
C PHE A 231 -30.47 2.47 38.32
N THR A 232 -31.69 2.63 37.81
CA THR A 232 -31.92 3.18 36.46
C THR A 232 -31.40 4.62 36.35
N ASP A 233 -31.74 5.51 37.29
CA ASP A 233 -31.25 6.90 37.25
C ASP A 233 -29.74 6.99 37.46
N ARG A 234 -29.17 6.10 38.29
CA ARG A 234 -27.72 6.02 38.52
C ARG A 234 -26.96 5.52 37.29
N ILE A 235 -27.42 4.43 36.66
CA ILE A 235 -26.85 3.90 35.42
C ILE A 235 -26.97 4.97 34.33
N LYS A 236 -28.13 5.62 34.18
CA LYS A 236 -28.30 6.73 33.23
C LYS A 236 -27.27 7.84 33.45
N ARG A 237 -27.06 8.28 34.70
CA ARG A 237 -26.03 9.27 35.03
C ARG A 237 -24.61 8.77 34.72
N ALA A 238 -24.31 7.52 35.05
CA ALA A 238 -23.02 6.92 34.78
C ALA A 238 -22.73 6.85 33.26
N LEU A 239 -23.70 6.41 32.47
CA LEU A 239 -23.62 6.38 31.00
C LEU A 239 -23.46 7.79 30.42
N ASN A 240 -24.23 8.77 30.89
CA ASN A 240 -24.13 10.15 30.41
C ASN A 240 -22.79 10.81 30.72
N ASN A 241 -22.13 10.42 31.82
CA ASN A 241 -20.89 11.01 32.31
C ASN A 241 -19.64 10.18 32.01
N ASN A 242 -19.79 9.02 31.36
CA ASN A 242 -18.72 8.03 31.19
C ASN A 242 -18.09 7.56 32.53
N ASP A 243 -18.91 7.37 33.57
CA ASP A 243 -18.48 6.88 34.88
C ASP A 243 -18.42 5.35 34.90
N VAL A 244 -17.32 4.83 34.36
CA VAL A 244 -17.06 3.39 34.20
C VAL A 244 -17.00 2.66 35.55
N ASP A 245 -16.46 3.31 36.59
CA ASP A 245 -16.29 2.69 37.90
C ASP A 245 -17.64 2.41 38.56
N VAL A 246 -18.57 3.38 38.52
CA VAL A 246 -19.93 3.18 39.01
C VAL A 246 -20.66 2.13 38.18
N LEU A 247 -20.51 2.16 36.85
CA LEU A 247 -21.16 1.20 35.96
C LEU A 247 -20.69 -0.24 36.21
N LYS A 248 -19.36 -0.46 36.37
CA LYS A 248 -18.79 -1.77 36.71
C LYS A 248 -19.32 -2.31 38.03
N LYS A 249 -19.43 -1.45 39.05
CA LYS A 249 -20.01 -1.84 40.35
C LYS A 249 -21.47 -2.28 40.22
N ILE A 250 -22.29 -1.49 39.53
CA ILE A 250 -23.72 -1.81 39.37
C ILE A 250 -23.91 -3.04 38.48
N SER A 251 -23.00 -3.31 37.53
CA SER A 251 -23.06 -4.49 36.66
C SER A 251 -23.03 -5.85 37.37
N SER A 252 -22.70 -5.88 38.67
CA SER A 252 -22.72 -7.10 39.49
C SER A 252 -24.10 -7.49 40.03
N ILE A 253 -25.13 -6.64 39.87
CA ILE A 253 -26.49 -6.99 40.33
C ILE A 253 -27.17 -7.95 39.33
N PRO A 254 -27.95 -8.95 39.79
CA PRO A 254 -28.64 -9.90 38.91
C PRO A 254 -29.58 -9.23 37.88
N GLU A 255 -30.22 -8.12 38.25
CA GLU A 255 -31.19 -7.40 37.42
C GLU A 255 -30.55 -6.38 36.47
N PHE A 256 -29.21 -6.32 36.38
CA PHE A 256 -28.50 -5.24 35.69
C PHE A 256 -29.01 -5.00 34.27
N TYR A 257 -29.20 -6.07 33.47
CA TYR A 257 -29.70 -5.95 32.10
C TYR A 257 -31.02 -5.17 32.03
N TYR A 258 -32.02 -5.54 32.84
CA TYR A 258 -33.34 -4.92 32.80
C TYR A 258 -33.30 -3.46 33.25
N VAL A 259 -32.45 -3.15 34.22
CA VAL A 259 -32.25 -1.78 34.69
C VAL A 259 -31.51 -0.95 33.63
N LEU A 260 -30.52 -1.53 32.95
CA LEU A 260 -29.77 -0.92 31.84
C LEU A 260 -30.67 -0.67 30.63
N GLU A 261 -31.51 -1.64 30.25
CA GLU A 261 -32.48 -1.54 29.17
C GLU A 261 -33.46 -0.38 29.40
N ASN A 262 -33.86 -0.15 30.65
CA ASN A 262 -34.66 1.02 31.02
C ASN A 262 -33.84 2.32 31.09
N ALA A 263 -32.57 2.27 31.49
CA ALA A 263 -31.73 3.46 31.57
C ALA A 263 -31.34 3.99 30.18
N ILE A 264 -31.06 3.09 29.23
CA ILE A 264 -30.58 3.44 27.89
C ILE A 264 -31.62 4.19 27.05
N THR A 265 -32.92 4.01 27.35
CA THR A 265 -34.00 4.73 26.67
C THR A 265 -33.97 6.23 26.98
N ASP A 266 -33.46 6.61 28.15
CA ASP A 266 -33.45 7.99 28.66
C ASP A 266 -32.05 8.65 28.67
N VAL A 267 -31.02 7.96 28.21
CA VAL A 267 -29.66 8.53 28.01
C VAL A 267 -29.72 9.69 27.01
N THR A 268 -28.95 10.74 27.30
CA THR A 268 -28.86 11.96 26.48
C THR A 268 -27.49 12.14 25.83
N ASN A 269 -26.44 11.52 26.38
CA ASN A 269 -25.09 11.54 25.78
C ASN A 269 -24.71 10.13 25.32
N TYR A 270 -25.02 9.83 24.06
CA TYR A 270 -24.80 8.51 23.46
C TYR A 270 -23.32 8.19 23.27
N GLU A 271 -22.48 9.20 23.01
CA GLU A 271 -21.02 9.00 22.84
C GLU A 271 -20.41 8.46 24.14
N ASN A 272 -20.71 9.11 25.27
CA ASN A 272 -20.25 8.68 26.58
C ASN A 272 -20.81 7.31 26.97
N ALA A 273 -22.08 7.04 26.66
CA ALA A 273 -22.70 5.75 26.95
C ALA A 273 -22.00 4.60 26.20
N ILE A 274 -21.64 4.81 24.93
CA ILE A 274 -20.91 3.82 24.12
C ILE A 274 -19.51 3.56 24.69
N LEU A 275 -18.79 4.62 25.06
CA LEU A 275 -17.47 4.49 25.70
C LEU A 275 -17.57 3.72 27.02
N ALA A 276 -18.53 4.08 27.88
CA ALA A 276 -18.71 3.46 29.19
C ALA A 276 -19.07 1.97 29.10
N LEU A 277 -19.97 1.62 28.18
CA LEU A 277 -20.41 0.23 27.97
C LEU A 277 -19.30 -0.64 27.36
N ASN A 278 -18.44 -0.07 26.53
CA ASN A 278 -17.32 -0.81 25.92
C ASN A 278 -16.30 -1.30 26.96
N ASP A 279 -16.21 -0.63 28.10
CA ASP A 279 -15.33 -1.01 29.22
C ASP A 279 -15.92 -2.12 30.11
N LEU A 280 -17.18 -2.50 29.89
CA LEU A 280 -17.78 -3.69 30.48
C LEU A 280 -17.49 -4.91 29.60
N LYS A 281 -17.37 -6.09 30.23
CA LYS A 281 -17.38 -7.34 29.48
C LYS A 281 -18.79 -7.63 28.98
N ASP A 282 -18.93 -8.21 27.80
CA ASP A 282 -20.25 -8.50 27.21
C ASP A 282 -21.07 -9.40 28.15
N GLU A 283 -20.44 -10.33 28.89
CA GLU A 283 -21.14 -11.18 29.88
C GLU A 283 -21.69 -10.41 31.09
N GLN A 284 -21.15 -9.23 31.39
CA GLN A 284 -21.65 -8.36 32.46
C GLN A 284 -22.88 -7.56 32.01
N ILE A 285 -23.06 -7.36 30.70
CA ILE A 285 -24.22 -6.65 30.15
C ILE A 285 -25.43 -7.60 30.10
N GLY A 286 -25.19 -8.84 29.64
CA GLY A 286 -26.20 -9.88 29.56
C GLY A 286 -25.86 -10.93 28.51
N TYR A 287 -26.85 -11.69 28.08
CA TYR A 287 -26.68 -12.61 26.96
C TYR A 287 -26.40 -11.86 25.65
N LYS A 288 -25.93 -12.59 24.63
CA LYS A 288 -25.56 -11.97 23.35
C LYS A 288 -26.71 -11.18 22.71
N TYR A 289 -27.91 -11.76 22.66
CA TYR A 289 -29.10 -11.09 22.10
C TYR A 289 -29.48 -9.80 22.87
N GLN A 290 -29.28 -9.80 24.19
CA GLN A 290 -29.53 -8.65 25.07
C GLN A 290 -28.53 -7.53 24.80
N THR A 291 -27.24 -7.89 24.71
CA THR A 291 -26.17 -6.95 24.37
C THR A 291 -26.40 -6.32 22.98
N ASP A 292 -26.84 -7.11 22.01
CA ASP A 292 -27.15 -6.63 20.66
C ASP A 292 -28.33 -5.64 20.65
N ILE A 293 -29.34 -5.82 21.52
CA ILE A 293 -30.45 -4.85 21.68
C ILE A 293 -29.92 -3.50 22.18
N ILE A 294 -29.05 -3.50 23.19
CA ILE A 294 -28.47 -2.28 23.77
C ILE A 294 -27.66 -1.50 22.71
N TRP A 295 -26.76 -2.18 21.99
CA TRP A 295 -25.95 -1.54 20.94
C TRP A 295 -26.80 -1.01 19.77
N ASN A 296 -27.81 -1.76 19.34
CA ASN A 296 -28.73 -1.32 18.29
C ASN A 296 -29.62 -0.14 18.74
N CYS A 297 -29.97 -0.06 20.03
CA CYS A 297 -30.68 1.09 20.59
C CYS A 297 -29.83 2.37 20.50
N LEU A 298 -28.54 2.28 20.85
CA LEU A 298 -27.59 3.39 20.74
C LEU A 298 -27.38 3.80 19.27
N TYR A 299 -27.18 2.84 18.37
CA TYR A 299 -27.03 3.10 16.94
C TYR A 299 -28.20 3.91 16.35
N LYS A 300 -29.44 3.56 16.69
CA LYS A 300 -30.63 4.27 16.18
C LYS A 300 -30.79 5.69 16.71
N LYS A 301 -30.10 6.04 17.80
CA LYS A 301 -30.20 7.35 18.46
C LYS A 301 -29.05 8.30 18.14
N ILE A 302 -27.97 7.80 17.54
CA ILE A 302 -26.83 8.65 17.18
C ILE A 302 -27.24 9.56 16.04
N GLU A 303 -27.05 10.85 16.27
CA GLU A 303 -27.22 11.86 15.24
C GLU A 303 -25.96 11.96 14.38
N PRO A 304 -26.12 12.18 13.05
CA PRO A 304 -24.97 12.30 12.18
C PRO A 304 -24.07 13.47 12.53
N ARG A 305 -22.77 13.20 12.68
CA ARG A 305 -21.76 14.23 12.94
C ARG A 305 -21.14 14.75 11.65
N LYS A 306 -21.23 16.04 11.39
CA LYS A 306 -20.56 16.65 10.24
C LYS A 306 -19.11 17.00 10.57
N LYS A 307 -18.26 15.98 10.77
CA LYS A 307 -16.84 16.16 11.12
C LYS A 307 -15.96 15.22 10.32
N SER A 308 -14.85 15.74 9.79
CA SER A 308 -13.88 15.01 8.97
C SER A 308 -12.97 14.04 9.74
N GLN A 309 -13.08 14.03 11.06
CA GLN A 309 -12.33 13.13 11.95
C GLN A 309 -13.28 12.13 12.63
N ILE A 310 -12.99 10.84 12.46
CA ILE A 310 -13.70 9.77 13.17
C ILE A 310 -13.38 9.84 14.66
N SER A 311 -14.39 9.57 15.49
CA SER A 311 -14.24 9.43 16.94
C SER A 311 -14.24 7.99 17.40
N GLU A 312 -13.62 7.74 18.54
CA GLU A 312 -13.46 6.41 19.12
C GLU A 312 -14.79 5.67 19.30
N PHE A 313 -15.83 6.36 19.78
CA PHE A 313 -17.15 5.76 19.96
C PHE A 313 -17.76 5.24 18.63
N GLN A 314 -17.47 5.88 17.48
CA GLN A 314 -17.98 5.43 16.18
C GLN A 314 -17.30 4.11 15.78
N ILE A 315 -15.99 4.00 16.03
CA ILE A 315 -15.21 2.78 15.78
C ILE A 315 -15.69 1.64 16.70
N ILE A 316 -15.94 1.94 17.98
CA ILE A 316 -16.48 0.97 18.94
C ILE A 316 -17.85 0.48 18.47
N LEU A 317 -18.76 1.40 18.16
CA LEU A 317 -20.10 1.02 17.77
C LEU A 317 -20.11 0.20 16.48
N LEU A 318 -19.30 0.58 15.49
CA LEU A 318 -19.14 -0.16 14.25
C LEU A 318 -18.68 -1.62 14.52
N SER A 319 -17.88 -1.86 15.56
CA SER A 319 -17.45 -3.22 15.95
C SER A 319 -18.51 -4.03 16.71
N LYS A 320 -19.55 -3.39 17.25
CA LYS A 320 -20.53 -4.04 18.13
C LYS A 320 -21.88 -4.30 17.46
N ILE A 321 -22.26 -3.53 16.44
CA ILE A 321 -23.54 -3.68 15.73
C ILE A 321 -23.49 -4.75 14.64
N SER A 322 -24.65 -5.30 14.30
CA SER A 322 -24.78 -6.26 13.20
C SER A 322 -24.83 -5.59 11.83
N ASN A 323 -25.41 -4.39 11.71
CA ASN A 323 -25.57 -3.68 10.43
C ASN A 323 -24.38 -2.76 10.11
N GLN A 324 -23.17 -3.35 10.09
CA GLN A 324 -21.92 -2.59 9.96
C GLN A 324 -21.82 -1.81 8.64
N GLU A 325 -22.31 -2.37 7.53
CA GLU A 325 -22.22 -1.72 6.22
C GLU A 325 -23.07 -0.45 6.13
N GLU A 326 -24.29 -0.47 6.68
CA GLU A 326 -25.17 0.71 6.69
C GLU A 326 -24.57 1.82 7.55
N TYR A 327 -24.07 1.48 8.75
CA TYR A 327 -23.45 2.47 9.60
C TYR A 327 -22.12 3.01 9.05
N LEU A 328 -21.32 2.16 8.39
CA LEU A 328 -20.13 2.63 7.68
C LEU A 328 -20.50 3.70 6.66
N LYS A 329 -21.57 3.51 5.87
CA LYS A 329 -22.02 4.53 4.90
C LYS A 329 -22.39 5.85 5.58
N ILE A 330 -23.00 5.80 6.76
CA ILE A 330 -23.30 6.99 7.56
C ILE A 330 -21.99 7.69 7.96
N ILE A 331 -21.04 6.96 8.56
CA ILE A 331 -19.72 7.49 8.95
C ILE A 331 -18.99 8.11 7.74
N LEU A 332 -18.97 7.43 6.60
CA LEU A 332 -18.27 7.93 5.41
C LEU A 332 -18.90 9.24 4.89
N ASN A 333 -20.23 9.35 4.93
CA ASN A 333 -20.94 10.58 4.56
C ASN A 333 -20.68 11.71 5.56
N GLU A 334 -20.61 11.40 6.85
CA GLU A 334 -20.26 12.33 7.91
C GLU A 334 -18.87 12.94 7.73
N LEU A 335 -17.87 12.08 7.45
CA LEU A 335 -16.48 12.50 7.26
C LEU A 335 -16.31 13.48 6.10
N VAL A 336 -17.17 13.42 5.08
CA VAL A 336 -17.11 14.35 3.93
C VAL A 336 -18.05 15.55 4.04
N ALA A 337 -19.00 15.53 4.98
CA ALA A 337 -20.01 16.57 5.18
C ALA A 337 -19.57 17.72 6.09
N ASP A 338 -18.37 17.64 6.65
CA ASP A 338 -17.74 18.72 7.42
C ASP A 338 -17.61 20.00 6.59
N SER A 339 -18.08 21.13 7.13
CA SER A 339 -17.93 22.44 6.49
C SER A 339 -16.47 22.88 6.43
N ASP A 340 -15.68 22.49 7.43
CA ASP A 340 -14.24 22.76 7.55
C ASP A 340 -13.44 21.48 7.29
N PHE A 341 -13.78 20.79 6.19
CA PHE A 341 -13.21 19.49 5.82
C PHE A 341 -11.68 19.48 5.81
N SER A 342 -11.07 18.54 6.54
CA SER A 342 -9.64 18.26 6.52
C SER A 342 -9.35 16.94 5.80
N ALA A 343 -8.62 17.01 4.68
CA ALA A 343 -8.22 15.83 3.91
C ALA A 343 -7.27 14.90 4.69
N ILE A 344 -6.45 15.44 5.60
CA ILE A 344 -5.58 14.64 6.49
C ILE A 344 -6.43 13.87 7.51
N ASN A 345 -7.37 14.55 8.17
CA ASN A 345 -8.24 13.91 9.16
C ASN A 345 -9.07 12.80 8.50
N TYR A 346 -9.58 13.08 7.30
CA TYR A 346 -10.28 12.09 6.48
C TYR A 346 -9.38 10.88 6.19
N PHE A 347 -8.16 11.11 5.68
CA PHE A 347 -7.19 10.05 5.40
C PHE A 347 -6.88 9.19 6.63
N ASP A 348 -6.60 9.83 7.78
CA ASP A 348 -6.33 9.13 9.03
C ASP A 348 -7.54 8.33 9.51
N SER A 349 -8.74 8.90 9.38
CA SER A 349 -10.00 8.24 9.73
C SER A 349 -10.26 7.00 8.87
N ILE A 350 -10.11 7.11 7.55
CA ILE A 350 -10.26 5.96 6.64
C ILE A 350 -9.27 4.85 6.98
N ASN A 351 -8.00 5.19 7.25
CA ASN A 351 -7.00 4.21 7.66
C ASN A 351 -7.31 3.58 9.02
N SER A 352 -7.80 4.34 9.99
CA SER A 352 -8.21 3.79 11.29
C SER A 352 -9.34 2.78 11.16
N ILE A 353 -10.33 3.04 10.29
CA ILE A 353 -11.42 2.10 10.02
C ILE A 353 -10.88 0.87 9.28
N ASP A 354 -10.16 1.07 8.17
CA ASP A 354 -9.66 -0.03 7.34
C ASP A 354 -8.73 -0.95 8.12
N ASN A 355 -7.82 -0.41 8.95
CA ASN A 355 -6.92 -1.20 9.77
C ASN A 355 -7.66 -2.07 10.80
N LYS A 356 -8.79 -1.59 11.35
CA LYS A 356 -9.55 -2.34 12.36
C LYS A 356 -10.50 -3.37 11.74
N PHE A 357 -10.99 -3.12 10.53
CA PHE A 357 -12.07 -3.91 9.90
C PHE A 357 -11.67 -4.55 8.56
N LYS A 358 -10.38 -4.65 8.27
CA LYS A 358 -9.82 -5.10 6.98
C LYS A 358 -10.44 -6.39 6.43
N ASP A 359 -10.70 -7.35 7.30
CA ASP A 359 -11.20 -8.68 6.93
C ASP A 359 -12.74 -8.77 6.93
N SER A 360 -13.43 -7.76 7.48
CA SER A 360 -14.88 -7.77 7.66
C SER A 360 -15.61 -6.76 6.77
N ILE A 361 -15.00 -5.60 6.46
CA ILE A 361 -15.65 -4.51 5.73
C ILE A 361 -14.74 -3.95 4.64
N LYS A 362 -15.28 -3.78 3.44
CA LYS A 362 -14.56 -3.17 2.30
C LYS A 362 -14.72 -1.65 2.32
N VAL A 363 -13.85 -0.95 3.06
CA VAL A 363 -13.95 0.51 3.25
C VAL A 363 -13.76 1.28 1.94
N PHE A 364 -12.70 0.96 1.18
CA PHE A 364 -12.33 1.72 -0.03
C PHE A 364 -13.36 1.63 -1.17
N SER A 365 -14.17 0.57 -1.24
CA SER A 365 -15.20 0.42 -2.27
C SER A 365 -16.36 1.39 -2.10
N GLU A 366 -16.69 1.75 -0.86
CA GLU A 366 -17.83 2.60 -0.51
C GLU A 366 -17.52 4.11 -0.55
N LEU A 367 -16.26 4.50 -0.78
CA LEU A 367 -15.87 5.91 -0.80
C LEU A 367 -16.49 6.64 -1.99
N ASN A 368 -16.86 7.90 -1.79
CA ASN A 368 -17.30 8.80 -2.86
C ASN A 368 -16.22 9.84 -3.17
N THR A 369 -16.21 10.35 -4.42
CA THR A 369 -15.24 11.37 -4.80
C THR A 369 -15.54 12.69 -4.09
N LYS A 370 -14.55 13.27 -3.42
CA LYS A 370 -14.65 14.57 -2.75
C LYS A 370 -13.62 15.55 -3.33
N GLN A 371 -14.12 16.71 -3.74
CA GLN A 371 -13.29 17.87 -4.11
C GLN A 371 -12.88 18.62 -2.83
N THR A 372 -11.61 18.99 -2.73
CA THR A 372 -11.04 19.75 -1.60
C THR A 372 -10.17 20.91 -2.07
N SER A 373 -9.95 21.87 -1.18
CA SER A 373 -9.09 23.02 -1.43
C SER A 373 -7.64 22.60 -1.66
N ILE A 374 -6.88 23.39 -2.43
CA ILE A 374 -5.44 23.12 -2.62
C ILE A 374 -4.66 23.11 -1.29
N ARG A 375 -5.08 23.94 -0.33
CA ARG A 375 -4.46 24.06 1.00
C ARG A 375 -4.53 22.75 1.78
N ASP A 376 -5.64 22.03 1.67
CA ASP A 376 -5.81 20.73 2.34
C ASP A 376 -5.26 19.57 1.50
N PHE A 377 -5.27 19.73 0.17
CA PHE A 377 -4.84 18.68 -0.75
C PHE A 377 -3.34 18.39 -0.69
N ILE A 378 -2.49 19.43 -0.64
CA ILE A 378 -1.04 19.26 -0.68
C ILE A 378 -0.52 18.43 0.53
N PRO A 379 -0.84 18.79 1.78
CA PRO A 379 -0.42 17.99 2.94
C PRO A 379 -0.97 16.55 2.92
N PHE A 380 -2.16 16.35 2.35
CA PHE A 380 -2.75 15.03 2.18
C PHE A 380 -1.95 14.18 1.19
N ILE A 381 -1.58 14.70 0.02
CA ILE A 381 -0.80 13.93 -0.96
C ILE A 381 0.60 13.63 -0.43
N ASP A 382 1.24 14.57 0.26
CA ASP A 382 2.55 14.33 0.88
C ASP A 382 2.52 13.12 1.83
N LYS A 383 1.41 12.97 2.56
CA LYS A 383 1.18 11.83 3.46
C LYS A 383 0.78 10.56 2.72
N ALA A 384 -0.10 10.66 1.72
CA ALA A 384 -0.69 9.50 1.03
C ALA A 384 0.18 8.96 -0.14
N LYS A 385 1.08 9.79 -0.67
CA LYS A 385 2.03 9.51 -1.76
C LYS A 385 1.36 8.84 -2.97
N SER A 386 1.96 7.80 -3.54
CA SER A 386 1.42 7.03 -4.67
C SER A 386 0.07 6.37 -4.37
N GLY A 387 -0.30 6.21 -3.11
CA GLY A 387 -1.57 5.62 -2.67
C GLY A 387 -2.74 6.61 -2.61
N TYR A 388 -2.58 7.89 -2.91
CA TYR A 388 -3.62 8.91 -2.70
C TYR A 388 -4.93 8.63 -3.47
N ALA A 389 -4.84 8.07 -4.68
CA ALA A 389 -5.98 7.88 -5.58
C ALA A 389 -7.09 7.01 -4.96
N LYS A 390 -6.74 6.03 -4.11
CA LYS A 390 -7.71 5.12 -3.48
C LYS A 390 -8.66 5.82 -2.50
N TYR A 391 -8.27 6.98 -1.96
CA TYR A 391 -9.09 7.77 -1.03
C TYR A 391 -10.12 8.66 -1.74
N LYS A 392 -10.09 8.72 -3.09
CA LYS A 392 -11.01 9.51 -3.93
C LYS A 392 -11.08 11.00 -3.55
N ILE A 393 -10.00 11.55 -3.02
CA ILE A 393 -9.83 12.98 -2.78
C ILE A 393 -9.22 13.64 -4.01
N LYS A 394 -9.86 14.71 -4.50
CA LYS A 394 -9.41 15.49 -5.67
C LYS A 394 -9.34 16.97 -5.33
N THR A 395 -8.61 17.73 -6.12
CA THR A 395 -8.61 19.20 -6.07
C THR A 395 -8.91 19.78 -7.44
N ASN A 396 -9.08 21.10 -7.48
CA ASN A 396 -9.28 21.81 -8.73
C ASN A 396 -7.96 21.85 -9.54
N GLN A 397 -8.02 21.40 -10.80
CA GLN A 397 -6.84 21.36 -11.68
C GLN A 397 -6.20 22.74 -11.91
N LYS A 398 -7.02 23.79 -12.02
CA LYS A 398 -6.52 25.16 -12.22
C LYS A 398 -5.82 25.65 -10.95
N GLU A 399 -6.44 25.47 -9.79
CA GLU A 399 -5.85 25.87 -8.50
C GLU A 399 -4.53 25.15 -8.21
N LEU A 400 -4.42 23.86 -8.54
CA LEU A 400 -3.17 23.11 -8.43
C LEU A 400 -2.06 23.68 -9.31
N ASN A 401 -2.37 24.00 -10.57
CA ASN A 401 -1.40 24.62 -11.47
C ASN A 401 -1.00 26.03 -10.98
N ASP A 402 -1.99 26.86 -10.60
CA ASP A 402 -1.76 28.22 -10.12
C ASP A 402 -0.89 28.21 -8.84
N TYR A 403 -1.11 27.24 -7.94
CA TYR A 403 -0.28 27.01 -6.77
C TYR A 403 1.17 26.70 -7.14
N LEU A 404 1.40 25.72 -8.02
CA LEU A 404 2.76 25.34 -8.45
C LEU A 404 3.49 26.49 -9.18
N ILE A 405 2.76 27.27 -9.99
CA ILE A 405 3.30 28.43 -10.72
C ILE A 405 3.73 29.54 -9.75
N ALA A 406 3.01 29.71 -8.64
CA ALA A 406 3.29 30.76 -7.65
C ALA A 406 4.46 30.43 -6.71
N LEU A 407 4.95 29.17 -6.70
CA LEU A 407 6.08 28.78 -5.86
C LEU A 407 7.41 29.37 -6.34
N GLU A 408 8.24 29.77 -5.39
CA GLU A 408 9.61 30.18 -5.63
C GLU A 408 10.48 28.95 -5.93
N ILE A 409 11.54 29.14 -6.72
CA ILE A 409 12.41 28.04 -7.19
C ILE A 409 12.94 27.16 -6.03
N PRO A 410 13.45 27.70 -4.90
CA PRO A 410 13.93 26.85 -3.82
C PRO A 410 12.85 25.92 -3.24
N LYS A 411 11.58 26.38 -3.18
CA LYS A 411 10.45 25.57 -2.69
C LYS A 411 10.06 24.47 -3.66
N LEU A 412 10.36 24.62 -4.96
CA LEU A 412 10.12 23.56 -5.93
C LEU A 412 11.00 22.34 -5.67
N LYS A 413 12.16 22.49 -5.01
CA LYS A 413 13.04 21.37 -4.63
C LYS A 413 12.35 20.39 -3.68
N GLU A 414 11.55 20.91 -2.77
CA GLU A 414 10.87 20.15 -1.69
C GLU A 414 9.66 19.34 -2.18
N ILE A 415 9.26 19.52 -3.45
CA ILE A 415 8.09 18.85 -4.02
C ILE A 415 8.46 17.43 -4.47
N GLU A 416 7.80 16.43 -3.89
CA GLU A 416 7.93 15.02 -4.30
C GLU A 416 6.62 14.43 -4.87
N TYR A 417 5.51 15.15 -4.77
CA TYR A 417 4.19 14.61 -5.09
C TYR A 417 3.80 14.64 -6.57
N ILE A 418 4.48 15.45 -7.41
CA ILE A 418 4.12 15.61 -8.84
C ILE A 418 4.06 14.27 -9.59
N PRO A 419 5.04 13.34 -9.45
CA PRO A 419 5.00 12.04 -10.12
C PRO A 419 3.75 11.21 -9.80
N TYR A 420 3.10 11.43 -8.66
CA TYR A 420 1.85 10.74 -8.31
C TYR A 420 0.64 11.32 -9.05
N LEU A 421 0.71 12.58 -9.51
CA LEU A 421 -0.41 13.34 -10.06
C LEU A 421 -0.49 13.33 -11.58
N ILE A 422 0.58 13.00 -12.29
CA ILE A 422 0.68 13.11 -13.77
C ILE A 422 -0.37 12.30 -14.55
N ASN A 423 -0.93 11.26 -13.94
CA ASN A 423 -1.96 10.42 -14.55
C ASN A 423 -3.37 11.01 -14.43
N GLU A 424 -3.63 11.85 -13.41
CA GLU A 424 -4.94 12.43 -13.16
C GLU A 424 -5.04 13.92 -13.52
N TYR A 425 -3.90 14.63 -13.48
CA TYR A 425 -3.84 16.07 -13.70
C TYR A 425 -2.96 16.40 -14.90
N THR A 426 -3.29 17.52 -15.56
CA THR A 426 -2.45 18.10 -16.60
C THR A 426 -1.74 19.34 -16.08
N PHE A 427 -0.47 19.48 -16.43
CA PHE A 427 0.42 20.52 -15.91
C PHE A 427 0.84 21.53 -16.99
N ALA A 428 0.11 21.67 -18.10
CA ALA A 428 0.55 22.42 -19.27
C ALA A 428 0.96 23.88 -18.98
N SER A 429 0.23 24.59 -18.10
CA SER A 429 0.58 25.97 -17.71
C SER A 429 1.81 26.01 -16.82
N PHE A 430 1.96 25.07 -15.89
CA PHE A 430 3.16 24.95 -15.06
C PHE A 430 4.39 24.52 -15.89
N THR A 431 4.23 23.60 -16.85
CA THR A 431 5.26 23.24 -17.84
C THR A 431 5.76 24.47 -18.60
N LYS A 432 4.85 25.30 -19.12
CA LYS A 432 5.22 26.55 -19.80
C LYS A 432 5.97 27.52 -18.86
N ARG A 433 5.55 27.63 -17.60
CA ARG A 433 6.24 28.44 -16.60
C ARG A 433 7.67 27.94 -16.35
N LEU A 434 7.87 26.62 -16.30
CA LEU A 434 9.21 26.04 -16.15
C LEU A 434 10.10 26.37 -17.37
N GLU A 435 9.58 26.32 -18.60
CA GLU A 435 10.30 26.76 -19.80
C GLU A 435 10.78 28.22 -19.68
N GLU A 436 9.87 29.13 -19.28
CA GLU A 436 10.19 30.55 -19.07
C GLU A 436 11.25 30.75 -17.96
N LEU A 437 11.16 29.99 -16.87
CA LEU A 437 12.13 30.06 -15.78
C LEU A 437 13.51 29.51 -16.18
N ILE A 438 13.56 28.42 -16.96
CA ILE A 438 14.79 27.85 -17.50
C ILE A 438 15.51 28.89 -18.37
N GLN A 439 14.80 29.51 -19.31
CA GLN A 439 15.36 30.55 -20.17
C GLN A 439 15.86 31.77 -19.38
N ALA A 440 15.08 32.23 -18.40
CA ALA A 440 15.43 33.40 -17.60
C ALA A 440 16.64 33.17 -16.67
N ASN A 441 16.87 31.92 -16.22
CA ASN A 441 17.93 31.59 -15.27
C ASN A 441 19.18 30.98 -15.90
N ALA A 442 19.12 30.48 -17.14
CA ALA A 442 20.29 29.92 -17.84
C ALA A 442 21.52 30.86 -17.83
N PRO A 443 21.40 32.19 -18.05
CA PRO A 443 22.55 33.10 -18.01
C PRO A 443 23.26 33.20 -16.65
N ASN A 444 22.58 32.84 -15.56
CA ASN A 444 23.15 32.92 -14.20
C ASN A 444 24.14 31.79 -13.90
N ASN A 445 24.15 30.72 -14.70
CA ASN A 445 25.00 29.54 -14.52
C ASN A 445 24.89 28.90 -13.12
N ASP A 446 23.70 28.93 -12.51
CA ASP A 446 23.42 28.33 -11.22
C ASP A 446 22.94 26.87 -11.40
N LYS A 447 23.84 25.93 -11.14
CA LYS A 447 23.57 24.48 -11.28
C LYS A 447 22.48 23.96 -10.36
N GLU A 448 22.31 24.53 -9.16
CA GLU A 448 21.28 24.07 -8.22
C GLU A 448 19.90 24.50 -8.71
N VAL A 449 19.76 25.76 -9.12
CA VAL A 449 18.53 26.29 -9.72
C VAL A 449 18.15 25.51 -10.97
N MET A 450 19.10 25.32 -11.89
CA MET A 450 18.84 24.60 -13.14
C MET A 450 18.48 23.13 -12.88
N GLY A 451 19.15 22.49 -11.90
CA GLY A 451 18.83 21.12 -11.48
C GLY A 451 17.41 20.97 -10.96
N ILE A 452 16.95 21.91 -10.11
CA ILE A 452 15.56 21.91 -9.62
C ILE A 452 14.58 22.06 -10.79
N LEU A 453 14.82 23.03 -11.67
CA LEU A 453 13.92 23.32 -12.79
C LEU A 453 13.81 22.14 -13.76
N TYR A 454 14.93 21.55 -14.18
CA TYR A 454 14.91 20.39 -15.08
C TYR A 454 14.33 19.14 -14.43
N THR A 455 14.52 18.94 -13.11
CA THR A 455 13.86 17.83 -12.40
C THR A 455 12.35 17.95 -12.50
N ARG A 456 11.79 19.12 -12.12
CA ARG A 456 10.34 19.35 -12.19
C ARG A 456 9.84 19.34 -13.65
N TYR A 457 10.61 19.87 -14.59
CA TYR A 457 10.24 19.92 -16.00
C TYR A 457 10.14 18.52 -16.62
N LYS A 458 11.08 17.62 -16.30
CA LYS A 458 11.01 16.21 -16.72
C LYS A 458 9.80 15.47 -16.15
N GLU A 459 9.42 15.75 -14.90
CA GLU A 459 8.25 15.12 -14.27
C GLU A 459 6.93 15.51 -14.95
N VAL A 460 6.77 16.78 -15.35
CA VAL A 460 5.50 17.28 -15.88
C VAL A 460 5.40 17.19 -17.41
N SER A 461 6.52 17.03 -18.11
CA SER A 461 6.56 17.04 -19.57
C SER A 461 6.20 15.69 -20.16
N LYS A 462 5.18 15.68 -21.02
CA LYS A 462 4.81 14.51 -21.84
C LYS A 462 5.65 14.38 -23.11
N GLU A 463 6.45 15.40 -23.40
CA GLU A 463 7.30 15.47 -24.59
C GLU A 463 8.69 14.92 -24.28
N LYS A 464 9.13 14.02 -25.17
CA LYS A 464 10.48 13.47 -25.24
C LYS A 464 10.91 13.56 -26.71
N PRO A 465 11.90 14.39 -27.08
CA PRO A 465 12.68 15.28 -26.21
C PRO A 465 11.85 16.46 -25.67
N LEU A 466 12.38 17.09 -24.63
CA LEU A 466 11.92 18.36 -24.08
C LEU A 466 12.13 19.48 -25.09
N LYS A 467 11.24 20.47 -25.07
CA LYS A 467 11.28 21.61 -25.98
C LYS A 467 12.39 22.59 -25.60
N GLU A 468 12.56 22.88 -24.32
CA GLU A 468 13.58 23.80 -23.82
C GLU A 468 14.85 23.06 -23.40
N ILE A 469 15.90 23.18 -24.20
CA ILE A 469 17.23 22.58 -23.97
C ILE A 469 18.26 23.70 -23.97
N LEU A 470 19.20 23.66 -23.01
CA LEU A 470 20.24 24.67 -22.87
C LEU A 470 21.11 24.83 -24.13
N ASP A 471 21.59 26.06 -24.35
CA ASP A 471 22.63 26.36 -25.34
C ASP A 471 23.99 25.76 -24.93
N ASP A 472 24.85 25.52 -25.93
CA ASP A 472 26.12 24.81 -25.75
C ASP A 472 27.05 25.47 -24.75
N SER A 473 27.08 26.81 -24.72
CA SER A 473 27.88 27.58 -23.78
C SER A 473 27.43 27.36 -22.33
N TYR A 474 26.12 27.31 -22.08
CA TYR A 474 25.59 27.05 -20.73
C TYR A 474 25.80 25.61 -20.32
N ILE A 475 25.58 24.64 -21.24
CA ILE A 475 25.90 23.23 -20.99
C ILE A 475 27.37 23.08 -20.56
N TYR A 476 28.28 23.70 -21.30
CA TYR A 476 29.71 23.70 -21.00
C TYR A 476 30.05 24.31 -19.63
N THR A 477 29.56 25.53 -19.36
CA THR A 477 29.88 26.23 -18.12
C THR A 477 29.31 25.50 -16.91
N LEU A 478 28.06 25.05 -16.98
CA LEU A 478 27.42 24.30 -15.89
C LEU A 478 28.12 22.95 -15.68
N PHE A 479 28.50 22.24 -16.74
CA PHE A 479 29.19 20.96 -16.62
C PHE A 479 30.54 21.09 -15.90
N ASN A 480 31.36 22.06 -16.28
CA ASN A 480 32.66 22.29 -15.64
C ASN A 480 32.53 22.72 -14.17
N ASN A 481 31.37 23.24 -13.77
CA ASN A 481 31.07 23.63 -12.40
C ASN A 481 30.32 22.55 -11.60
N SER A 482 29.98 21.42 -12.23
CA SER A 482 29.21 20.32 -11.63
C SER A 482 30.08 19.08 -11.39
N THR A 483 29.56 18.16 -10.56
CA THR A 483 30.25 16.90 -10.23
C THR A 483 29.29 15.71 -10.27
N ALA A 484 29.83 14.49 -10.27
CA ALA A 484 29.04 13.25 -10.29
C ALA A 484 28.15 13.04 -9.05
N GLU A 485 28.33 13.83 -7.97
CA GLU A 485 27.46 13.83 -6.79
C GLU A 485 26.10 14.52 -7.05
N GLU A 486 26.00 15.29 -8.13
CA GLU A 486 24.83 16.09 -8.46
C GLU A 486 24.00 15.42 -9.55
N GLU A 487 22.71 15.20 -9.31
CA GLU A 487 21.79 14.59 -10.28
C GLU A 487 21.77 15.31 -11.65
N PHE A 488 21.87 16.65 -11.63
CA PHE A 488 21.85 17.47 -12.84
C PHE A 488 23.12 17.33 -13.70
N TYR A 489 24.23 16.82 -13.15
CA TYR A 489 25.44 16.54 -13.90
C TYR A 489 25.19 15.57 -15.06
N TYR A 490 24.41 14.52 -14.81
CA TYR A 490 24.06 13.53 -15.83
C TYR A 490 23.12 14.10 -16.90
N ASP A 491 22.27 15.07 -16.53
CA ASP A 491 21.44 15.81 -17.49
C ASP A 491 22.31 16.63 -18.45
N LEU A 492 23.36 17.31 -17.95
CA LEU A 492 24.27 18.09 -18.78
C LEU A 492 25.03 17.22 -19.80
N ILE A 493 25.48 16.03 -19.38
CA ILE A 493 26.11 15.07 -20.30
C ILE A 493 25.10 14.57 -21.34
N ALA A 494 23.88 14.26 -20.91
CA ALA A 494 22.82 13.82 -21.81
C ALA A 494 22.44 14.92 -22.83
N MET A 495 22.38 16.19 -22.42
CA MET A 495 22.18 17.34 -23.32
C MET A 495 23.35 17.49 -24.30
N ARG A 496 24.60 17.34 -23.84
CA ARG A 496 25.78 17.35 -24.73
C ARG A 496 25.70 16.25 -25.78
N ILE A 497 25.40 15.02 -25.36
CA ILE A 497 25.26 13.86 -26.26
C ILE A 497 24.12 14.07 -27.24
N ALA A 498 23.00 14.63 -26.79
CA ALA A 498 21.83 14.88 -27.61
C ALA A 498 22.11 15.79 -28.82
N LYS A 499 23.13 16.64 -28.73
CA LYS A 499 23.54 17.53 -29.83
C LYS A 499 24.49 16.88 -30.83
N LEU A 500 24.98 15.67 -30.59
CA LEU A 500 25.85 14.91 -31.50
C LEU A 500 27.00 15.78 -32.05
N GLU A 501 27.12 15.89 -33.38
CA GLU A 501 28.10 16.72 -34.10
C GLU A 501 27.73 18.22 -34.14
N ALA A 502 26.48 18.58 -33.81
CA ALA A 502 26.03 19.97 -33.81
C ALA A 502 26.50 20.77 -32.60
N PHE A 503 27.13 20.11 -31.60
CA PHE A 503 27.68 20.78 -30.44
C PHE A 503 28.92 21.60 -30.80
N HIS A 504 28.98 22.85 -30.35
CA HIS A 504 30.00 23.79 -30.77
C HIS A 504 31.43 23.30 -30.42
N PRO A 505 32.37 23.25 -31.40
CA PRO A 505 33.69 22.66 -31.21
C PRO A 505 34.52 23.28 -30.08
N SER A 506 34.36 24.58 -29.80
CA SER A 506 35.10 25.27 -28.73
C SER A 506 34.80 24.76 -27.32
N TYR A 507 33.69 24.05 -27.15
CA TYR A 507 33.23 23.55 -25.86
C TYR A 507 33.33 22.03 -25.75
N ALA A 508 33.56 21.35 -26.89
CA ALA A 508 33.48 19.89 -26.98
C ALA A 508 34.54 19.19 -26.12
N SER A 509 35.76 19.72 -26.06
CA SER A 509 36.90 19.06 -25.42
C SER A 509 36.73 18.81 -23.92
N SER A 510 35.91 19.60 -23.23
CA SER A 510 35.58 19.35 -21.81
C SER A 510 34.88 18.00 -21.58
N PHE A 511 34.27 17.43 -22.61
CA PHE A 511 33.51 16.18 -22.52
C PHE A 511 34.27 14.96 -23.06
N ASP A 512 35.47 15.14 -23.61
CA ASP A 512 36.20 14.06 -24.28
C ASP A 512 36.47 12.88 -23.33
N ASP A 513 36.99 13.16 -22.14
CA ASP A 513 37.29 12.14 -21.13
C ASP A 513 36.04 11.33 -20.74
N ILE A 514 34.91 12.02 -20.52
CA ILE A 514 33.69 11.34 -20.11
C ILE A 514 33.05 10.54 -21.24
N LEU A 515 33.11 11.03 -22.48
CA LEU A 515 32.58 10.32 -23.65
C LEU A 515 33.38 9.04 -23.97
N GLN A 516 34.63 8.94 -23.50
CA GLN A 516 35.46 7.73 -23.59
C GLN A 516 35.19 6.71 -22.47
N SER A 517 34.39 7.06 -21.46
CA SER A 517 34.06 6.18 -20.36
C SER A 517 33.16 5.00 -20.79
N LYS A 518 33.38 3.84 -20.17
CA LYS A 518 32.52 2.65 -20.24
C LYS A 518 31.96 2.26 -18.87
N ASN A 519 31.97 3.19 -17.90
CA ASN A 519 31.47 2.92 -16.56
C ASN A 519 29.96 2.62 -16.60
N GLU A 520 29.55 1.50 -16.02
CA GLU A 520 28.16 1.02 -16.06
C GLU A 520 27.17 1.97 -15.36
N ASP A 521 27.53 2.51 -14.19
CA ASP A 521 26.68 3.46 -13.44
C ASP A 521 26.44 4.75 -14.25
N LEU A 522 27.47 5.21 -14.96
CA LEU A 522 27.37 6.38 -15.85
C LEU A 522 26.45 6.09 -17.04
N VAL A 523 26.58 4.90 -17.65
CA VAL A 523 25.70 4.45 -18.74
C VAL A 523 24.25 4.40 -18.26
N GLU A 524 23.97 3.79 -17.11
CA GLU A 524 22.62 3.71 -16.55
C GLU A 524 22.03 5.11 -16.30
N ASN A 525 22.79 6.00 -15.66
CA ASN A 525 22.35 7.35 -15.37
C ASN A 525 22.03 8.16 -16.62
N ILE A 526 22.85 8.04 -17.67
CA ILE A 526 22.61 8.75 -18.93
C ILE A 526 21.46 8.11 -19.71
N SER A 527 21.36 6.78 -19.75
CA SER A 527 20.21 6.06 -20.35
C SER A 527 18.89 6.55 -19.75
N ASN A 528 18.84 6.78 -18.44
CA ASN A 528 17.64 7.26 -17.77
C ASN A 528 17.22 8.70 -18.14
N ARG A 529 18.11 9.47 -18.78
CA ARG A 529 17.93 10.90 -19.05
C ARG A 529 17.96 11.25 -20.54
N LEU A 530 18.71 10.52 -21.37
CA LEU A 530 18.99 10.90 -22.75
C LEU A 530 17.72 11.06 -23.60
N GLU A 531 16.70 10.24 -23.40
CA GLU A 531 15.43 10.37 -24.15
C GLU A 531 14.67 11.67 -23.87
N TYR A 532 14.99 12.40 -22.79
CA TYR A 532 14.47 13.76 -22.57
C TYR A 532 15.15 14.81 -23.45
N TYR A 533 16.28 14.50 -24.10
CA TYR A 533 17.03 15.46 -24.91
C TYR A 533 17.21 15.00 -26.36
N LEU A 534 17.19 13.70 -26.62
CA LEU A 534 17.25 13.09 -27.95
C LEU A 534 16.33 11.87 -28.02
N ASN A 535 15.36 11.84 -28.94
CA ASN A 535 14.48 10.67 -29.03
C ASN A 535 15.25 9.40 -29.42
N TYR A 536 14.74 8.24 -28.98
CA TYR A 536 15.34 6.93 -29.25
C TYR A 536 15.69 6.67 -30.72
N GLY A 537 14.83 7.07 -31.66
CA GLY A 537 15.12 6.92 -33.09
C GLY A 537 16.40 7.67 -33.50
N ASN A 538 16.53 8.91 -33.07
CA ASN A 538 17.71 9.73 -33.36
C ASN A 538 18.95 9.28 -32.59
N ILE A 539 18.80 8.68 -31.40
CA ILE A 539 19.92 8.04 -30.69
C ILE A 539 20.52 6.93 -31.56
N LEU A 540 19.68 6.02 -32.07
CA LEU A 540 20.17 4.92 -32.93
C LEU A 540 20.77 5.43 -34.23
N LEU A 541 20.12 6.39 -34.91
CA LEU A 541 20.66 6.98 -36.13
C LEU A 541 21.98 7.74 -35.89
N GLY A 542 22.16 8.30 -34.70
CA GLY A 542 23.38 8.97 -34.28
C GLY A 542 24.58 8.03 -34.14
N LEU A 543 24.40 6.70 -34.09
CA LEU A 543 25.52 5.74 -34.02
C LEU A 543 26.45 5.84 -35.23
N LYS A 544 25.90 6.19 -36.40
CA LYS A 544 26.68 6.38 -37.62
C LYS A 544 27.76 7.45 -37.48
N THR A 545 27.45 8.54 -36.79
CA THR A 545 28.31 9.73 -36.70
C THR A 545 29.02 9.82 -35.35
N PHE A 546 28.37 9.34 -34.28
CA PHE A 546 28.83 9.51 -32.90
C PHE A 546 29.16 8.18 -32.20
N GLY A 547 29.05 7.04 -32.91
CA GLY A 547 29.34 5.70 -32.37
C GLY A 547 30.82 5.41 -32.09
N THR A 548 31.73 6.31 -32.47
CA THR A 548 33.14 6.25 -32.07
C THR A 548 33.34 6.56 -30.59
N HIS A 549 32.38 7.22 -29.93
CA HIS A 549 32.40 7.47 -28.50
C HIS A 549 31.83 6.27 -27.71
N PRO A 550 32.66 5.57 -26.90
CA PRO A 550 32.25 4.41 -26.11
C PRO A 550 30.99 4.63 -25.28
N LEU A 551 30.89 5.76 -24.59
CA LEU A 551 29.75 6.04 -23.71
C LEU A 551 28.43 6.08 -24.49
N PHE A 552 28.42 6.76 -25.64
CA PHE A 552 27.22 6.86 -26.47
C PHE A 552 26.80 5.51 -27.04
N LYS A 553 27.78 4.71 -27.50
CA LYS A 553 27.54 3.35 -27.99
C LYS A 553 26.89 2.48 -26.90
N GLU A 554 27.45 2.46 -25.69
CA GLU A 554 26.92 1.68 -24.57
C GLU A 554 25.53 2.16 -24.12
N VAL A 555 25.27 3.48 -24.12
CA VAL A 555 23.94 4.03 -23.83
C VAL A 555 22.90 3.61 -24.89
N ALA A 556 23.24 3.71 -26.18
CA ALA A 556 22.34 3.28 -27.26
C ALA A 556 22.03 1.78 -27.17
N LYS A 557 23.04 0.96 -26.87
CA LYS A 557 22.90 -0.48 -26.64
C LYS A 557 22.03 -0.78 -25.42
N SER A 558 22.29 -0.11 -24.28
CA SER A 558 21.52 -0.21 -23.04
C SER A 558 20.04 0.09 -23.27
N LEU A 559 19.72 1.20 -23.94
CA LEU A 559 18.35 1.60 -24.28
C LEU A 559 17.65 0.66 -25.27
N THR A 560 18.42 -0.07 -26.07
CA THR A 560 17.89 -1.09 -26.99
C THR A 560 17.53 -2.37 -26.25
N ILE A 561 18.37 -2.77 -25.28
CA ILE A 561 18.15 -3.97 -24.44
C ILE A 561 16.99 -3.72 -23.46
N GLN A 562 17.00 -2.57 -22.78
CA GLN A 562 16.03 -2.21 -21.77
C GLN A 562 15.52 -0.78 -21.99
N SER A 563 14.20 -0.66 -22.15
CA SER A 563 13.56 0.64 -22.32
C SER A 563 13.44 1.40 -21.00
N VAL A 564 13.80 2.68 -20.99
CA VAL A 564 13.51 3.57 -19.87
C VAL A 564 12.26 4.40 -20.17
N GLY A 565 11.11 3.88 -19.75
CA GLY A 565 9.82 4.53 -19.97
C GLY A 565 9.36 4.47 -21.43
N THR A 566 8.64 5.50 -21.89
CA THR A 566 8.10 5.56 -23.26
C THR A 566 9.08 6.18 -24.23
N SER A 567 9.48 5.41 -25.24
CA SER A 567 10.41 5.84 -26.29
C SER A 567 9.70 6.29 -27.57
N ARG A 568 10.34 7.19 -28.33
CA ARG A 568 9.84 7.68 -29.64
C ARG A 568 10.82 7.35 -30.76
N ALA A 569 10.33 6.81 -31.86
CA ALA A 569 11.12 6.47 -33.04
C ALA A 569 10.29 6.48 -34.33
N VAL A 570 10.96 6.72 -35.45
CA VAL A 570 10.40 6.55 -36.81
C VAL A 570 10.94 5.24 -37.36
N ILE A 571 10.14 4.17 -37.28
CA ILE A 571 10.60 2.80 -37.52
C ILE A 571 11.10 2.59 -38.94
N GLU A 572 10.45 3.17 -39.95
CA GLU A 572 10.89 3.12 -41.36
C GLU A 572 12.35 3.55 -41.51
N LYS A 573 12.75 4.66 -40.86
CA LYS A 573 14.12 5.17 -40.91
C LYS A 573 15.10 4.22 -40.21
N LEU A 574 14.68 3.60 -39.10
CA LEU A 574 15.52 2.64 -38.38
C LEU A 574 15.74 1.36 -39.18
N VAL A 575 14.70 0.85 -39.83
CA VAL A 575 14.80 -0.33 -40.70
C VAL A 575 15.69 -0.01 -41.92
N SER A 576 15.57 1.20 -42.48
CA SER A 576 16.42 1.67 -43.60
C SER A 576 17.90 1.71 -43.25
N ASN A 577 18.23 1.95 -41.99
CA ASN A 577 19.61 2.04 -41.49
C ASN A 577 19.96 0.83 -40.60
N PHE A 578 19.23 -0.29 -40.71
CA PHE A 578 19.32 -1.41 -39.77
C PHE A 578 20.73 -1.99 -39.69
N ARG A 579 21.41 -2.20 -40.83
CA ARG A 579 22.80 -2.67 -40.88
C ARG A 579 23.74 -1.73 -40.13
N GLU A 580 23.70 -0.45 -40.49
CA GLU A 580 24.56 0.58 -39.89
C GLU A 580 24.35 0.67 -38.38
N ILE A 581 23.11 0.62 -37.89
CA ILE A 581 22.81 0.64 -36.45
C ILE A 581 23.42 -0.58 -35.74
N CYS A 582 23.29 -1.78 -36.32
CA CYS A 582 23.85 -3.00 -35.73
C CYS A 582 25.38 -2.95 -35.69
N GLU A 583 26.02 -2.55 -36.79
CA GLU A 583 27.48 -2.52 -36.94
C GLU A 583 28.11 -1.43 -36.07
N PHE A 584 27.64 -0.18 -36.16
CA PHE A 584 28.21 0.92 -35.37
C PHE A 584 27.85 0.85 -33.89
N GLY A 585 26.68 0.30 -33.57
CA GLY A 585 26.22 0.12 -32.19
C GLY A 585 26.76 -1.13 -31.49
N GLU A 586 27.36 -2.07 -32.24
CA GLU A 586 27.66 -3.43 -31.74
C GLU A 586 26.43 -4.07 -31.09
N ILE A 587 25.27 -3.87 -31.73
CA ILE A 587 23.97 -4.37 -31.30
C ILE A 587 23.65 -5.61 -32.12
N GLU A 588 23.35 -6.72 -31.44
CA GLU A 588 22.93 -7.94 -32.12
C GLU A 588 21.62 -7.70 -32.90
N PRO A 589 21.54 -8.08 -34.19
CA PRO A 589 20.35 -7.84 -35.03
C PRO A 589 19.05 -8.30 -34.38
N LYS A 590 19.07 -9.47 -33.72
CA LYS A 590 17.90 -10.03 -33.01
C LYS A 590 17.41 -9.12 -31.88
N ILE A 591 18.33 -8.51 -31.13
CA ILE A 591 17.98 -7.58 -30.03
C ILE A 591 17.29 -6.33 -30.60
N LEU A 592 17.84 -5.77 -31.68
CA LEU A 592 17.24 -4.61 -32.35
C LEU A 592 15.87 -4.96 -32.93
N LEU A 593 15.71 -6.09 -33.61
CA LEU A 593 14.42 -6.56 -34.13
C LEU A 593 13.37 -6.70 -33.02
N LYS A 594 13.73 -7.37 -31.92
CA LYS A 594 12.87 -7.51 -30.74
C LYS A 594 12.41 -6.15 -30.22
N ARG A 595 13.33 -5.17 -30.17
CA ARG A 595 13.04 -3.82 -29.71
C ARG A 595 12.10 -3.08 -30.66
N LEU A 596 12.37 -3.10 -31.97
CA LEU A 596 11.54 -2.46 -32.99
C LEU A 596 10.13 -3.06 -33.08
N ASN A 597 9.98 -4.33 -32.71
CA ASN A 597 8.69 -5.03 -32.70
C ASN A 597 7.65 -4.38 -31.77
N ALA A 598 8.06 -3.55 -30.80
CA ALA A 598 7.15 -2.84 -29.90
C ALA A 598 6.24 -1.80 -30.58
N TRP A 599 6.52 -1.41 -31.84
CA TRP A 599 5.79 -0.35 -32.58
C TRP A 599 4.86 -0.87 -33.69
N GLN A 600 4.19 -2.01 -33.47
CA GLN A 600 3.37 -2.70 -34.48
C GLN A 600 2.41 -1.82 -35.27
N SER A 601 1.61 -1.00 -34.59
CA SER A 601 0.63 -0.13 -35.25
C SER A 601 1.27 0.95 -36.14
N PHE A 602 2.54 1.30 -35.90
CA PHE A 602 3.26 2.31 -36.67
C PHE A 602 3.96 1.70 -37.88
N PHE A 603 4.70 0.60 -37.71
CA PHE A 603 5.40 0.01 -38.86
C PHE A 603 4.45 -0.64 -39.87
N ILE A 604 3.28 -1.14 -39.45
CA ILE A 604 2.27 -1.65 -40.39
C ILE A 604 1.74 -0.55 -41.32
N LYS A 605 1.60 0.67 -40.80
CA LYS A 605 1.15 1.83 -41.59
C LYS A 605 2.29 2.45 -42.39
N GLY A 606 3.49 2.42 -41.82
CA GLY A 606 4.65 3.13 -42.32
C GLY A 606 5.43 2.39 -43.40
N ILE A 607 5.53 1.07 -43.29
CA ILE A 607 6.24 0.22 -44.24
C ILE A 607 5.19 -0.39 -45.17
N THR A 608 5.21 0.02 -46.43
CA THR A 608 4.21 -0.36 -47.43
C THR A 608 4.90 -0.89 -48.68
N ARG A 609 4.11 -1.48 -49.58
CA ARG A 609 4.60 -2.00 -50.87
C ARG A 609 5.38 -0.95 -51.68
N ASP A 610 5.01 0.33 -51.56
CA ASP A 610 5.59 1.40 -52.36
C ASP A 610 6.96 1.86 -51.84
N ASN A 611 7.28 1.63 -50.56
CA ASN A 611 8.56 2.04 -49.96
C ASN A 611 9.45 0.87 -49.51
N ILE A 612 8.96 -0.37 -49.48
CA ILE A 612 9.67 -1.54 -48.92
C ILE A 612 11.09 -1.72 -49.48
N LYS A 613 11.30 -1.51 -50.80
CA LYS A 613 12.63 -1.62 -51.44
C LYS A 613 13.66 -0.62 -50.90
N LYS A 614 13.20 0.57 -50.48
CA LYS A 614 14.04 1.62 -49.90
C LYS A 614 14.19 1.46 -48.39
N THR A 615 13.23 0.78 -47.76
CA THR A 615 13.13 0.66 -46.31
C THR A 615 13.84 -0.56 -45.76
N ALA A 616 13.67 -1.75 -46.34
CA ALA A 616 14.22 -2.99 -45.79
C ALA A 616 15.33 -3.52 -46.69
N SER A 617 16.57 -3.45 -46.24
CA SER A 617 17.74 -3.97 -46.99
C SER A 617 17.79 -5.51 -47.04
N PRO A 618 18.54 -6.12 -47.97
CA PRO A 618 18.83 -7.56 -47.95
C PRO A 618 19.33 -8.06 -46.58
N PHE A 619 20.24 -7.32 -45.95
CA PHE A 619 20.74 -7.62 -44.60
C PHE A 619 19.65 -7.67 -43.53
N PHE A 620 18.65 -6.79 -43.62
CA PHE A 620 17.50 -6.84 -42.72
C PHE A 620 16.73 -8.15 -42.90
N PHE A 621 16.49 -8.60 -44.15
CA PHE A 621 15.79 -9.85 -44.42
C PHE A 621 16.57 -11.09 -43.99
N GLU A 622 17.89 -11.10 -44.18
CA GLU A 622 18.77 -12.21 -43.72
C GLU A 622 18.59 -12.48 -42.23
N HIS A 623 18.48 -11.42 -41.43
CA HIS A 623 18.26 -11.53 -39.99
C HIS A 623 16.78 -11.63 -39.59
N SER A 624 15.84 -11.36 -40.51
CA SER A 624 14.39 -11.42 -40.23
C SER A 624 13.78 -12.79 -40.50
N ILE A 625 14.30 -13.55 -41.48
CA ILE A 625 13.65 -14.76 -42.00
C ILE A 625 13.45 -15.87 -40.96
N ASN A 626 14.32 -15.94 -39.94
CA ASN A 626 14.28 -16.95 -38.89
C ASN A 626 13.70 -16.42 -37.55
N GLU A 627 13.16 -15.20 -37.55
CA GLU A 627 12.68 -14.54 -36.33
C GLU A 627 11.16 -14.37 -36.36
N ASP A 628 10.51 -14.78 -35.27
CA ASP A 628 9.04 -14.73 -35.11
C ASP A 628 8.57 -13.38 -34.52
N PHE A 629 9.02 -12.28 -35.14
CA PHE A 629 8.58 -10.93 -34.78
C PHE A 629 7.62 -10.38 -35.84
N SER A 630 6.55 -9.72 -35.40
CA SER A 630 5.55 -9.14 -36.30
C SER A 630 6.13 -8.12 -37.29
N ILE A 631 7.20 -7.39 -36.93
CA ILE A 631 7.90 -6.52 -37.88
C ILE A 631 8.58 -7.31 -39.01
N CYS A 632 9.16 -8.46 -38.70
CA CYS A 632 9.77 -9.36 -39.67
C CYS A 632 8.71 -9.91 -40.62
N THR A 633 7.64 -10.49 -40.06
CA THR A 633 6.51 -11.02 -40.84
C THR A 633 5.91 -9.95 -41.75
N HIS A 634 5.59 -8.77 -41.21
CA HIS A 634 5.03 -7.66 -41.99
C HIS A 634 5.93 -7.25 -43.15
N CYS A 635 7.24 -7.07 -42.91
CA CYS A 635 8.17 -6.68 -43.98
C CYS A 635 8.32 -7.78 -45.04
N ILE A 636 8.35 -9.06 -44.63
CA ILE A 636 8.42 -10.22 -45.53
C ILE A 636 7.15 -10.30 -46.39
N GLU A 637 5.96 -10.21 -45.79
CA GLU A 637 4.70 -10.20 -46.52
C GLU A 637 4.61 -9.01 -47.47
N THR A 638 5.01 -7.82 -47.03
CA THR A 638 5.01 -6.60 -47.85
C THR A 638 5.95 -6.70 -49.05
N VAL A 639 7.13 -7.30 -48.90
CA VAL A 639 8.05 -7.50 -50.04
C VAL A 639 7.55 -8.60 -50.98
N ILE A 640 6.91 -9.64 -50.46
CA ILE A 640 6.24 -10.68 -51.28
C ILE A 640 5.11 -10.05 -52.11
N GLU A 641 4.28 -9.19 -51.50
CA GLU A 641 3.25 -8.43 -52.21
C GLU A 641 3.83 -7.54 -53.30
N ASN A 642 4.97 -6.88 -53.01
CA ASN A 642 5.69 -6.09 -54.00
C ASN A 642 6.16 -6.96 -55.19
N PHE A 643 6.79 -8.10 -54.92
CA PHE A 643 7.28 -9.04 -55.93
C PHE A 643 6.16 -9.66 -56.77
N ASN A 644 5.02 -9.97 -56.16
CA ASN A 644 3.84 -10.48 -56.85
C ASN A 644 3.23 -9.45 -57.82
N ALA A 645 3.45 -8.15 -57.58
CA ALA A 645 2.96 -7.08 -58.44
C ALA A 645 3.90 -6.75 -59.61
N LEU A 646 5.13 -7.29 -59.63
CA LEU A 646 6.09 -7.05 -60.71
C LEU A 646 5.61 -7.70 -62.02
N THR A 647 5.76 -6.95 -63.11
CA THR A 647 5.51 -7.42 -64.46
C THR A 647 6.62 -8.34 -64.95
N GLU A 648 6.40 -9.00 -66.09
CA GLU A 648 7.45 -9.79 -66.75
C GLU A 648 8.66 -8.93 -67.11
N ASP A 649 8.45 -7.71 -67.61
CA ASP A 649 9.53 -6.78 -67.97
C ASP A 649 10.33 -6.33 -66.73
N ASP A 650 9.66 -6.10 -65.60
CA ASP A 650 10.32 -5.76 -64.33
C ASP A 650 11.23 -6.91 -63.86
N TRP A 651 10.74 -8.16 -63.96
CA TRP A 651 11.54 -9.33 -63.62
C TRP A 651 12.70 -9.56 -64.60
N LYS A 652 12.49 -9.30 -65.90
CA LYS A 652 13.56 -9.38 -66.90
C LYS A 652 14.71 -8.44 -66.54
N GLU A 653 14.38 -7.21 -66.18
CA GLU A 653 15.39 -6.23 -65.77
C GLU A 653 16.12 -6.67 -64.50
N ALA A 654 15.40 -7.18 -63.50
CA ALA A 654 16.01 -7.74 -62.29
C ALA A 654 16.96 -8.91 -62.59
N PHE A 655 16.61 -9.84 -63.49
CA PHE A 655 17.46 -10.98 -63.83
C PHE A 655 18.72 -10.61 -64.64
N LYS A 656 18.77 -9.44 -65.27
CA LYS A 656 19.99 -8.94 -65.94
C LYS A 656 21.08 -8.55 -64.94
N ASP A 657 20.68 -8.11 -63.75
CA ASP A 657 21.58 -7.78 -62.65
C ASP A 657 21.32 -8.71 -61.46
N LEU A 658 22.15 -9.74 -61.31
CA LEU A 658 22.02 -10.70 -60.22
C LEU A 658 22.34 -10.12 -58.83
N SER A 659 22.85 -8.89 -58.75
CA SER A 659 23.00 -8.12 -57.50
C SER A 659 21.84 -7.17 -57.24
N SER A 660 20.80 -7.20 -58.08
CA SER A 660 19.59 -6.40 -57.87
C SER A 660 18.86 -6.83 -56.59
N TYR A 661 18.15 -5.87 -56.01
CA TYR A 661 17.38 -6.06 -54.79
C TYR A 661 16.39 -7.24 -54.91
N GLU A 662 15.72 -7.36 -56.04
CA GLU A 662 14.72 -8.39 -56.32
C GLU A 662 15.34 -9.79 -56.29
N ILE A 663 16.56 -9.96 -56.80
CA ILE A 663 17.23 -11.27 -56.86
C ILE A 663 17.79 -11.65 -55.49
N GLU A 664 18.48 -10.73 -54.81
CA GLU A 664 19.04 -11.01 -53.49
C GLU A 664 17.94 -11.34 -52.48
N VAL A 665 16.93 -10.47 -52.38
CA VAL A 665 15.86 -10.63 -51.37
C VAL A 665 14.98 -11.82 -51.68
N SER A 666 14.67 -12.11 -52.96
CA SER A 666 13.83 -13.27 -53.31
C SER A 666 14.49 -14.60 -52.93
N LEU A 667 15.82 -14.70 -53.03
CA LEU A 667 16.58 -15.85 -52.56
C LEU A 667 16.60 -15.94 -51.03
N ILE A 668 16.80 -14.82 -50.32
CA ILE A 668 16.82 -14.77 -48.85
C ILE A 668 15.47 -15.21 -48.26
N ILE A 669 14.37 -14.62 -48.72
CA ILE A 669 13.03 -14.89 -48.17
C ILE A 669 12.40 -16.17 -48.73
N ASN A 670 13.13 -16.91 -49.56
CA ASN A 670 12.65 -18.13 -50.19
C ASN A 670 11.37 -17.90 -51.02
N TYR A 671 11.34 -16.83 -51.82
CA TYR A 671 10.16 -16.37 -52.56
C TYR A 671 9.64 -17.42 -53.55
N LYS A 672 8.30 -17.51 -53.65
CA LYS A 672 7.62 -18.36 -54.63
C LYS A 672 7.45 -17.62 -55.96
N TYR A 673 8.26 -17.98 -56.95
CA TYR A 673 8.32 -17.31 -58.24
C TYR A 673 6.99 -17.39 -59.03
N SER A 674 6.51 -16.21 -59.43
CA SER A 674 5.30 -16.04 -60.23
C SER A 674 5.49 -16.50 -61.68
N THR A 675 4.39 -16.65 -62.44
CA THR A 675 4.48 -16.98 -63.87
C THR A 675 5.24 -15.90 -64.64
N ASN A 676 5.02 -14.61 -64.34
CA ASN A 676 5.76 -13.50 -64.95
C ASN A 676 7.27 -13.66 -64.73
N SER A 677 7.71 -13.95 -63.50
CA SER A 677 9.13 -14.17 -63.21
C SER A 677 9.70 -15.41 -63.93
N PHE A 678 8.87 -16.43 -64.15
CA PHE A 678 9.29 -17.65 -64.84
C PHE A 678 9.43 -17.44 -66.36
N GLU A 679 8.55 -16.67 -66.99
CA GLU A 679 8.72 -16.30 -68.40
C GLU A 679 9.90 -15.33 -68.57
N ALA A 680 10.06 -14.38 -67.64
CA ALA A 680 11.20 -13.46 -67.62
C ALA A 680 12.56 -14.18 -67.57
N ILE A 681 12.74 -15.16 -66.68
CA ILE A 681 14.02 -15.88 -66.59
C ILE A 681 14.28 -16.73 -67.84
N LYS A 682 13.25 -17.29 -68.50
CA LYS A 682 13.44 -18.00 -69.78
C LYS A 682 14.00 -17.08 -70.85
N ASP A 683 13.43 -15.88 -70.97
CA ASP A 683 13.86 -14.90 -71.94
C ASP A 683 15.28 -14.41 -71.64
N VAL A 684 15.64 -14.20 -70.38
CA VAL A 684 17.01 -13.84 -69.99
C VAL A 684 17.99 -14.98 -70.30
N LEU A 685 17.65 -16.24 -70.00
CA LEU A 685 18.49 -17.39 -70.36
C LEU A 685 18.66 -17.50 -71.88
N LYS A 686 17.61 -17.22 -72.66
CA LYS A 686 17.67 -17.15 -74.12
C LYS A 686 18.61 -16.04 -74.61
N GLU A 687 18.51 -14.83 -74.05
CA GLU A 687 19.38 -13.71 -74.41
C GLU A 687 20.85 -13.96 -74.08
N ILE A 688 21.14 -14.62 -72.95
CA ILE A 688 22.50 -15.09 -72.62
C ILE A 688 22.96 -16.12 -73.67
N ALA A 689 22.10 -17.06 -74.05
CA ALA A 689 22.44 -18.13 -74.98
C ALA A 689 22.83 -17.64 -76.38
N VAL A 690 22.23 -16.53 -76.84
CA VAL A 690 22.57 -15.87 -78.12
C VAL A 690 23.60 -14.75 -77.96
N ALA A 691 24.25 -14.64 -76.79
CA ALA A 691 25.27 -13.65 -76.46
C ALA A 691 24.79 -12.18 -76.53
N ASN A 692 23.49 -11.94 -76.40
CA ASN A 692 22.93 -10.58 -76.23
C ASN A 692 23.14 -10.05 -74.80
N LEU A 693 23.26 -10.95 -73.82
CA LEU A 693 23.64 -10.63 -72.44
C LEU A 693 24.95 -11.32 -72.07
N PRO A 694 25.77 -10.72 -71.19
CA PRO A 694 26.98 -11.35 -70.68
C PRO A 694 26.66 -12.59 -69.85
N ILE A 695 27.60 -13.54 -69.79
CA ILE A 695 27.46 -14.74 -68.96
C ILE A 695 27.54 -14.32 -67.48
N PRO A 696 26.49 -14.55 -66.69
CA PRO A 696 26.45 -14.13 -65.30
C PRO A 696 27.06 -15.20 -64.36
N ASP A 697 27.02 -14.96 -63.04
CA ASP A 697 27.49 -15.93 -62.05
C ASP A 697 26.65 -17.22 -62.09
N LYS A 698 27.28 -18.32 -62.52
CA LYS A 698 26.67 -19.67 -62.61
C LYS A 698 26.12 -20.15 -61.26
N ALA A 699 26.73 -19.78 -60.14
CA ALA A 699 26.29 -20.21 -58.81
C ALA A 699 24.96 -19.56 -58.43
N VAL A 700 24.77 -18.26 -58.74
CA VAL A 700 23.52 -17.54 -58.43
C VAL A 700 22.39 -18.03 -59.33
N ILE A 701 22.63 -18.18 -60.65
CA ILE A 701 21.65 -18.77 -61.56
C ILE A 701 21.33 -20.22 -61.18
N GLY A 702 22.32 -20.99 -60.71
CA GLY A 702 22.10 -22.33 -60.19
C GLY A 702 21.16 -22.37 -58.98
N LYS A 703 21.31 -21.44 -58.03
CA LYS A 703 20.36 -21.30 -56.91
C LYS A 703 18.94 -21.00 -57.40
N LEU A 704 18.78 -20.11 -58.37
CA LEU A 704 17.48 -19.77 -58.96
C LEU A 704 16.84 -20.98 -59.66
N ILE A 705 17.61 -21.69 -60.48
CA ILE A 705 17.16 -22.90 -61.19
C ILE A 705 16.72 -23.98 -60.20
N ASN A 706 17.54 -24.27 -59.19
CA ASN A 706 17.20 -25.24 -58.16
C ASN A 706 15.92 -24.82 -57.41
N LYS A 707 15.77 -23.53 -57.11
CA LYS A 707 14.57 -22.99 -56.45
C LYS A 707 13.31 -23.19 -57.29
N LEU A 708 13.39 -22.94 -58.60
CA LEU A 708 12.28 -23.16 -59.53
C LEU A 708 11.93 -24.65 -59.65
N GLU A 709 12.95 -25.52 -59.68
CA GLU A 709 12.78 -26.97 -59.67
C GLU A 709 12.08 -27.47 -58.39
N GLU A 710 12.52 -27.01 -57.21
CA GLU A 710 11.90 -27.30 -55.91
C GLU A 710 10.43 -26.84 -55.84
N GLN A 711 10.09 -25.76 -56.54
CA GLN A 711 8.72 -25.24 -56.65
C GLN A 711 7.86 -26.02 -57.66
N GLY A 712 8.39 -27.09 -58.25
CA GLY A 712 7.69 -27.95 -59.21
C GLY A 712 7.55 -27.33 -60.61
N ARG A 713 8.35 -26.30 -60.94
CA ARG A 713 8.34 -25.71 -62.29
C ARG A 713 9.14 -26.59 -63.25
N SER A 714 8.54 -26.95 -64.37
CA SER A 714 9.23 -27.69 -65.44
C SER A 714 10.17 -26.76 -66.20
N LEU A 715 11.48 -27.02 -66.08
CA LEU A 715 12.54 -26.28 -66.77
C LEU A 715 12.78 -26.76 -68.21
N LYS A 716 12.12 -27.85 -68.62
CA LYS A 716 12.25 -28.46 -69.95
C LYS A 716 11.99 -27.46 -71.08
N GLY A 717 10.90 -26.69 -71.00
CA GLY A 717 10.57 -25.68 -72.01
C GLY A 717 11.58 -24.52 -72.07
N ALA A 718 12.12 -24.12 -70.92
CA ALA A 718 13.14 -23.08 -70.82
C ALA A 718 14.42 -23.49 -71.55
N PHE A 719 14.94 -24.68 -71.23
CA PHE A 719 16.19 -25.17 -71.82
C PHE A 719 16.03 -25.69 -73.25
N ASN A 720 14.82 -26.13 -73.66
CA ASN A 720 14.52 -26.32 -75.08
C ASN A 720 14.58 -24.99 -75.85
N THR A 721 14.12 -23.88 -75.27
CA THR A 721 14.22 -22.56 -75.89
C THR A 721 15.67 -22.09 -76.00
N VAL A 722 16.49 -22.34 -74.97
CA VAL A 722 17.95 -22.10 -75.00
C VAL A 722 18.59 -22.92 -76.13
N ARG A 723 18.34 -24.24 -76.17
CA ARG A 723 18.81 -25.15 -77.23
C ARG A 723 18.44 -24.61 -78.61
N ASP A 724 17.17 -24.34 -78.85
CA ASP A 724 16.67 -23.91 -80.16
C ASP A 724 17.27 -22.57 -80.58
N SER A 725 17.44 -21.64 -79.65
CA SER A 725 18.06 -20.34 -79.93
C SER A 725 19.53 -20.46 -80.31
N VAL A 726 20.29 -21.31 -79.61
CA VAL A 726 21.69 -21.61 -79.97
C VAL A 726 21.78 -22.33 -81.32
N CYS A 727 20.92 -23.32 -81.55
CA CYS A 727 20.88 -24.06 -82.83
C CYS A 727 20.56 -23.13 -84.01
N MET A 728 19.63 -22.20 -83.84
CA MET A 728 19.23 -21.23 -84.87
C MET A 728 20.31 -20.18 -85.14
N ALA A 729 20.94 -19.65 -84.08
CA ALA A 729 21.95 -18.61 -84.21
C ALA A 729 23.37 -19.15 -84.50
N ASN A 730 23.60 -20.45 -84.31
CA ASN A 730 24.89 -21.13 -84.43
C ASN A 730 26.01 -20.41 -83.66
N CYS A 731 25.74 -20.12 -82.38
CA CYS A 731 26.55 -19.20 -81.56
C CYS A 731 27.20 -19.85 -80.32
N MET A 732 27.23 -21.19 -80.22
CA MET A 732 27.82 -21.86 -79.06
C MET A 732 29.32 -21.60 -78.95
N THR A 733 29.78 -21.29 -77.74
CA THR A 733 31.19 -21.06 -77.40
C THR A 733 31.57 -21.87 -76.17
N VAL A 734 32.88 -22.05 -75.93
CA VAL A 734 33.40 -22.73 -74.72
C VAL A 734 32.83 -22.12 -73.42
N PRO A 735 32.84 -20.78 -73.21
CA PRO A 735 32.22 -20.18 -72.03
C PRO A 735 30.71 -20.45 -71.90
N LEU A 736 29.95 -20.37 -73.00
CA LEU A 736 28.51 -20.64 -72.99
C LEU A 736 28.21 -22.11 -72.67
N PHE A 737 29.00 -23.03 -73.21
CA PHE A 737 28.84 -24.46 -72.93
C PHE A 737 29.20 -24.78 -71.47
N ASN A 738 30.28 -24.22 -70.93
CA ASN A 738 30.62 -24.34 -69.52
C ASN A 738 29.52 -23.79 -68.60
N PHE A 739 28.80 -22.76 -69.04
CA PHE A 739 27.67 -22.21 -68.30
C PHE A 739 26.41 -23.09 -68.39
N PHE A 740 25.96 -23.43 -69.59
CA PHE A 740 24.68 -24.11 -69.84
C PHE A 740 24.73 -25.63 -69.88
N GLY A 741 25.89 -26.24 -70.12
CA GLY A 741 26.04 -27.64 -70.52
C GLY A 741 25.34 -28.63 -69.58
N ASP A 742 25.55 -28.50 -68.28
CA ASP A 742 24.91 -29.35 -67.27
C ASP A 742 23.37 -29.27 -67.33
N TRP A 743 22.84 -28.06 -67.49
CA TRP A 743 21.39 -27.83 -67.54
C TRP A 743 20.77 -28.23 -68.88
N LEU A 744 21.50 -28.05 -70.00
CA LEU A 744 21.09 -28.56 -71.31
C LEU A 744 20.95 -30.08 -71.27
N PHE A 745 21.95 -30.79 -70.73
CA PHE A 745 21.84 -32.24 -70.55
C PHE A 745 20.73 -32.63 -69.58
N LYS A 746 20.56 -31.91 -68.47
CA LYS A 746 19.56 -32.25 -67.45
C LYS A 746 18.12 -32.02 -67.94
N TYR A 747 17.86 -30.93 -68.65
CA TYR A 747 16.49 -30.45 -68.92
C TYR A 747 16.09 -30.38 -70.39
N ALA A 748 17.00 -30.16 -71.34
CA ALA A 748 16.65 -30.03 -72.76
C ALA A 748 16.55 -31.40 -73.45
N ASP A 749 15.70 -31.49 -74.47
CA ASP A 749 15.58 -32.67 -75.34
C ASP A 749 16.61 -32.59 -76.47
N LEU A 750 17.89 -32.80 -76.16
CA LEU A 750 18.96 -32.65 -77.16
C LEU A 750 18.81 -33.63 -78.34
N GLU A 751 18.27 -34.82 -78.10
CA GLU A 751 18.03 -35.90 -79.07
C GLU A 751 16.84 -35.66 -80.01
N ASN A 752 15.93 -34.75 -79.67
CA ASN A 752 14.75 -34.47 -80.49
C ASN A 752 14.98 -33.32 -81.50
N ASN A 753 16.20 -32.78 -81.57
CA ASN A 753 16.59 -31.74 -82.54
C ASN A 753 17.91 -32.15 -83.22
N GLN A 754 17.84 -32.45 -84.53
CA GLN A 754 18.97 -32.96 -85.31
C GLN A 754 20.17 -31.99 -85.34
N SER A 755 19.91 -30.68 -85.26
CA SER A 755 20.96 -29.66 -85.28
C SER A 755 21.72 -29.54 -83.95
N SER A 756 21.24 -30.14 -82.85
CA SER A 756 21.87 -30.04 -81.53
C SER A 756 23.30 -30.56 -81.55
N LEU A 757 23.56 -31.69 -82.23
CA LEU A 757 24.89 -32.31 -82.24
C LEU A 757 25.94 -31.34 -82.81
N ARG A 758 25.69 -30.81 -84.00
CA ARG A 758 26.62 -29.94 -84.72
C ARG A 758 26.78 -28.56 -84.08
N THR A 759 25.70 -27.98 -83.56
CA THR A 759 25.69 -26.57 -83.12
C THR A 759 26.02 -26.38 -81.65
N ILE A 760 25.73 -27.35 -80.78
CA ILE A 760 26.04 -27.28 -79.34
C ILE A 760 27.40 -27.90 -79.03
N PHE A 761 27.75 -29.01 -79.69
CA PHE A 761 29.02 -29.69 -79.47
C PHE A 761 30.01 -29.36 -80.58
N THR A 762 30.38 -28.09 -80.68
CA THR A 762 31.34 -27.61 -81.68
C THR A 762 32.75 -28.18 -81.43
N SER A 763 33.62 -28.11 -82.45
CA SER A 763 35.01 -28.57 -82.33
C SER A 763 35.74 -27.96 -81.13
N ASP A 764 35.47 -26.69 -80.84
CA ASP A 764 36.13 -25.95 -79.76
C ASP A 764 35.65 -26.43 -78.38
N VAL A 765 34.34 -26.70 -78.25
CA VAL A 765 33.74 -27.29 -77.03
C VAL A 765 34.29 -28.69 -76.76
N ILE A 766 34.43 -29.53 -77.79
CA ILE A 766 34.95 -30.90 -77.62
C ILE A 766 36.43 -30.87 -77.24
N ARG A 767 37.21 -29.96 -77.83
CA ARG A 767 38.65 -29.83 -77.60
C ARG A 767 38.98 -29.21 -76.23
N ASP A 768 38.11 -28.38 -75.68
CA ASP A 768 38.24 -27.89 -74.31
C ASP A 768 38.10 -29.03 -73.27
N ASN A 769 38.95 -29.04 -72.25
CA ASN A 769 38.98 -30.14 -71.28
C ASN A 769 37.83 -30.07 -70.28
N GLU A 770 37.45 -28.87 -69.83
CA GLU A 770 36.37 -28.69 -68.85
C GLU A 770 35.01 -29.02 -69.48
N CYS A 771 34.76 -28.50 -70.69
CA CYS A 771 33.58 -28.84 -71.48
C CYS A 771 33.50 -30.35 -71.72
N PHE A 772 34.62 -30.98 -72.09
CA PHE A 772 34.65 -32.42 -72.33
C PHE A 772 34.31 -33.25 -71.09
N GLN A 773 34.72 -32.80 -69.89
CA GLN A 773 34.29 -33.46 -68.64
C GLN A 773 32.76 -33.40 -68.45
N ILE A 774 32.09 -32.29 -68.82
CA ILE A 774 30.62 -32.21 -68.79
C ILE A 774 29.99 -33.24 -69.73
N LEU A 775 30.57 -33.45 -70.92
CA LEU A 775 30.13 -34.50 -71.85
C LEU A 775 30.30 -35.89 -71.23
N LEU A 776 31.46 -36.17 -70.64
CA LEU A 776 31.74 -37.47 -70.00
C LEU A 776 30.78 -37.76 -68.85
N ASN A 777 30.49 -36.75 -68.02
CA ASN A 777 29.52 -36.88 -66.92
C ASN A 777 28.10 -37.19 -67.41
N ASN A 778 27.77 -36.89 -68.67
CA ASN A 778 26.47 -37.12 -69.29
C ASN A 778 26.54 -38.13 -70.46
N GLN A 779 27.58 -38.98 -70.51
CA GLN A 779 27.86 -39.86 -71.65
C GLN A 779 26.72 -40.79 -72.05
N GLU A 780 25.87 -41.20 -71.11
CA GLU A 780 24.75 -42.11 -71.36
C GLU A 780 23.71 -41.51 -72.31
N LYS A 781 23.61 -40.17 -72.39
CA LYS A 781 22.67 -39.47 -73.27
C LYS A 781 23.20 -39.27 -74.68
N MET A 782 24.52 -39.35 -74.87
CA MET A 782 25.17 -39.04 -76.15
C MET A 782 24.81 -40.01 -77.30
N PRO A 783 24.67 -41.33 -77.12
CA PRO A 783 24.27 -42.23 -78.20
C PRO A 783 22.94 -41.86 -78.85
N ALA A 784 21.95 -41.43 -78.07
CA ALA A 784 20.65 -40.99 -78.57
C ALA A 784 20.76 -39.69 -79.37
N ILE A 785 21.51 -38.71 -78.86
CA ILE A 785 21.78 -37.43 -79.53
C ILE A 785 22.49 -37.66 -80.86
N ILE A 786 23.52 -38.50 -80.88
CA ILE A 786 24.31 -38.81 -82.09
C ILE A 786 23.46 -39.55 -83.13
N SER A 787 22.66 -40.52 -82.69
CA SER A 787 21.78 -41.28 -83.60
C SER A 787 20.74 -40.38 -84.27
N SER A 788 20.30 -39.32 -83.59
CA SER A 788 19.33 -38.37 -84.14
C SER A 788 19.91 -37.46 -85.24
N ALA A 789 21.24 -37.27 -85.29
CA ALA A 789 21.92 -36.36 -86.21
C ALA A 789 22.29 -36.96 -87.57
N ASN A 790 22.01 -38.25 -87.81
CA ASN A 790 22.27 -38.97 -89.07
C ASN A 790 23.71 -38.76 -89.60
N GLU A 791 23.88 -38.22 -90.82
CA GLU A 791 25.16 -38.04 -91.49
C GLU A 791 26.09 -37.05 -90.75
N GLU A 792 25.53 -36.08 -90.02
CA GLU A 792 26.32 -35.08 -89.24
C GLU A 792 27.03 -35.70 -88.03
N ALA A 793 26.69 -36.93 -87.66
CA ALA A 793 27.37 -37.68 -86.60
C ALA A 793 28.83 -38.02 -86.95
N GLN A 794 29.19 -38.08 -88.24
CA GLN A 794 30.52 -38.49 -88.68
C GLN A 794 31.58 -37.45 -88.29
N ASP A 795 31.30 -36.16 -88.51
CA ASP A 795 32.21 -35.07 -88.14
C ASP A 795 32.48 -35.02 -86.64
N PHE A 796 31.44 -35.22 -85.82
CA PHE A 796 31.57 -35.33 -84.36
C PHE A 796 32.48 -36.50 -83.97
N LYS A 797 32.30 -37.68 -84.58
CA LYS A 797 33.11 -38.88 -84.33
C LYS A 797 34.57 -38.70 -84.73
N GLU A 798 34.85 -37.96 -85.80
CA GLU A 798 36.21 -37.63 -86.21
C GLU A 798 36.89 -36.69 -85.22
N ILE A 799 36.19 -35.67 -84.71
CA ILE A 799 36.73 -34.78 -83.67
C ILE A 799 37.06 -35.56 -82.37
N ILE A 800 36.25 -36.55 -82.01
CA ILE A 800 36.53 -37.45 -80.87
C ILE A 800 37.75 -38.36 -81.15
N LYS A 801 37.90 -38.85 -82.39
CA LYS A 801 39.09 -39.63 -82.80
C LYS A 801 40.37 -38.79 -82.75
N ASP A 802 40.29 -37.53 -83.15
CA ASP A 802 41.38 -36.56 -83.00
C ASP A 802 41.70 -36.33 -81.51
N LYS A 803 40.70 -36.14 -80.65
CA LYS A 803 40.92 -35.96 -79.20
C LYS A 803 41.58 -37.20 -78.57
N LEU A 804 41.20 -38.42 -78.96
CA LEU A 804 41.83 -39.67 -78.51
C LEU A 804 43.32 -39.76 -78.83
N SER A 805 43.78 -39.10 -79.90
CA SER A 805 45.20 -39.04 -80.23
C SER A 805 46.01 -38.18 -79.24
N SER A 806 45.34 -37.31 -78.50
CA SER A 806 45.92 -36.38 -77.52
C SER A 806 45.63 -36.73 -76.05
N ASP A 807 44.54 -37.46 -75.76
CA ASP A 807 44.14 -37.90 -74.43
C ASP A 807 43.61 -39.35 -74.48
N THR A 808 44.42 -40.28 -73.97
CA THR A 808 44.13 -41.73 -73.93
C THR A 808 43.62 -42.21 -72.57
N SER A 809 43.15 -41.29 -71.72
CA SER A 809 42.59 -41.66 -70.42
C SER A 809 41.41 -42.64 -70.56
N GLY A 810 41.30 -43.59 -69.62
CA GLY A 810 40.36 -44.71 -69.71
C GLY A 810 38.89 -44.29 -69.90
N ASN A 811 38.51 -43.12 -69.40
CA ASN A 811 37.17 -42.57 -69.54
C ASN A 811 36.88 -42.06 -70.97
N VAL A 812 37.86 -41.42 -71.63
CA VAL A 812 37.74 -40.93 -73.02
C VAL A 812 37.66 -42.11 -73.99
N VAL A 813 38.47 -43.16 -73.75
CA VAL A 813 38.44 -44.41 -74.52
C VAL A 813 37.09 -45.12 -74.37
N ALA A 814 36.55 -45.18 -73.15
CA ALA A 814 35.23 -45.76 -72.90
C ALA A 814 34.11 -44.97 -73.60
N PHE A 815 34.18 -43.64 -73.57
CA PHE A 815 33.22 -42.76 -74.25
C PHE A 815 33.27 -42.91 -75.77
N ALA A 816 34.45 -42.93 -76.38
CA ALA A 816 34.60 -43.12 -77.82
C ALA A 816 34.04 -44.48 -78.29
N LYS A 817 34.24 -45.54 -77.50
CA LYS A 817 33.62 -46.86 -77.76
C LYS A 817 32.09 -46.80 -77.66
N SER A 818 31.53 -46.10 -76.68
CA SER A 818 30.07 -46.05 -76.46
C SER A 818 29.32 -45.34 -77.59
N ILE A 819 29.99 -44.46 -78.35
CA ILE A 819 29.43 -43.76 -79.51
C ILE A 819 29.82 -44.40 -80.86
N GLY A 820 30.52 -45.54 -80.84
CA GLY A 820 30.87 -46.31 -82.04
C GLY A 820 32.06 -45.77 -82.85
N VAL A 821 33.01 -45.09 -82.21
CA VAL A 821 34.30 -44.72 -82.83
C VAL A 821 35.25 -45.93 -82.76
N GLN A 822 35.74 -46.38 -83.91
CA GLN A 822 36.75 -47.45 -83.99
C GLN A 822 38.09 -46.91 -83.50
N ILE A 823 38.63 -47.52 -82.44
CA ILE A 823 39.92 -47.17 -81.84
C ILE A 823 40.97 -48.12 -82.41
N ASP A 824 41.82 -47.61 -83.29
CA ASP A 824 43.02 -48.31 -83.73
C ASP A 824 44.06 -48.20 -82.60
N ILE A 825 44.03 -49.12 -81.65
CA ILE A 825 45.14 -49.25 -80.68
C ILE A 825 46.32 -49.83 -81.45
N THR A 826 47.25 -48.98 -81.88
CA THR A 826 48.61 -49.46 -82.15
C THR A 826 49.21 -49.89 -80.83
N GLU A 827 49.14 -51.20 -80.53
CA GLU A 827 50.10 -51.85 -79.65
C GLU A 827 51.50 -51.60 -80.23
N SER A 828 52.22 -50.61 -79.70
CA SER A 828 53.67 -50.62 -79.80
C SER A 828 54.17 -51.69 -78.85
N SER A 829 54.52 -52.83 -79.44
CA SER A 829 55.34 -53.87 -78.87
C SER A 829 56.73 -53.32 -78.49
N ASP A 830 57.29 -53.94 -77.45
CA ASP A 830 58.70 -54.03 -77.05
C ASP A 830 59.34 -52.95 -76.13
N THR A 831 59.77 -53.48 -74.97
CA THR A 831 60.70 -53.02 -73.91
C THR A 831 60.26 -51.97 -72.89
#